data_AF-A0A510I5F8-F1
#
_entry.id   AF-A0A510I5F8-F1
#
_cell.length_a   1.000
_cell.length_b   1.000
_cell.length_c   1.000
_cell.angle_alpha   90.00
_cell.angle_beta   90.00
_cell.angle_gamma   90.00
#
_symmetry.space_group_name_H-M   'P 1'
#
loop_
_entity.id
_entity.type
_entity.pdbx_description
1 polymer ?
#
loop_
_entity_poly.entity_id
_entity_poly.type
_entity_poly.pdbx_seq_one_letter_code
_entity_poly.pdbx_strand_id
1 'polypeptide(L)'
;MIDVVKEQLTDFGQLYSRYHAQEPIALQLLQTQNYFLKELSFDPINGDALPLRMSNWLTHNKMQNESGELHDHVTQLVDHCVDAIGNILLSPRQTVIRVHEMTPVYLAQRLDSRSVQWLSRKPGNNMREKLAANPNILASTRKMSLDTLENRLLKSLLKRLENLLLYRLEAGFQLTEKQEGLLISIKQALRLKEFVAIKPWQNMPPNNVLLQDKQYRKVWRAWQLLQRLELNCQRQQQEFVASGFVMFSTLLTQLSSMTSCVVLDQPWQFKLDYLSICTGHKFREKPAQVTVEAIESVVDDTSHGKIKPSAKLTLLLTETGHIKVTRYSKLGGTQTWNLDFQLVNGLTYVKLTSDSRNHQRNEKPILATPENYLYLTQSLLNQVILHDQKMRNVANTSLNGVSDFITLMLDGASCKALLGSNTSGRWLGPLFIDNRGLDCSQSRALDLSDDVFSAQELTLVSQDDKNRQISLFSSELARQLKPTIGMHYLVHDHHSDFETYELRREINRNFTNATPLPKSIASVFSTLTKQQFKRNDLIMVLDSDHEGIYATPIIYCWGENPGDEYLERHPSIKLSTQGERHLLQDALEQSGLPKNVAERFIELYSYREIVTNKANLVLKDANYWYRIPTGLKVSRVDIKDALIKEVGYKKFEKAYFVSVSPAIKHQKGIKATQWLKSDPLSGSQRLLKLQHQQPKKIFWKDHLPQLMTRLPVNGIEKDFFFVDSYTSIKPERDISVPIDIEQTFTLPSGKKDIRFSVYQGKGSNRQAFSLLLTLKQALKSDCVCDLTLTYTYGEEQPYKLRFTPIEGSNVPFHYVDAQWGKKENQEVVRTLAIPIFPERLSFEDLRAYSSRSGKKEDIVDWIESNFEQLDDIYQFMRFGKNKKRFNFAYRDIDWIPNKDFGFYKSHANYESIFVHKDQFKELDTSSEEYFSGDVLTKGDNRYSLVNVGLQGELSRYERKNLSKSWRFPMITFSEQSRCFDDQEIPVVFAQKGKQAIVQAEDTLKLLNGNDVVLERELKQFLCYCHKLMPQTISDELLQNSTDKSLLRREKTWFTYALGDVSQSWQKELLSNILNPVDDSGGTRAVSFEILSVAMWRVESAVHQLSFEQLCSLAERLNNWLLDEIKWLKIEDKSFKWNSFILRLELLLALLRTRESSDNKISTLFSLDSQMTETLLSTVEQITDKQGAALAQQINLPGVHSRVKLAIDKPEGYHRTPDLLYALKLYLSGEDGADQITITELINNE
;
A
#
# COMPACT_ATOMS: atom_id res chain seq x y z
N MET A 1 48.27 -54.47 -25.23
CA MET A 1 47.04 -53.80 -24.75
C MET A 1 46.75 -52.68 -25.71
N ILE A 2 45.79 -52.95 -26.59
CA ILE A 2 45.56 -52.31 -27.88
C ILE A 2 44.47 -51.24 -27.72
N ASP A 3 44.75 -50.00 -28.15
CA ASP A 3 43.87 -49.01 -28.80
C ASP A 3 42.35 -48.88 -28.50
N VAL A 4 41.84 -49.24 -27.31
CA VAL A 4 40.40 -49.02 -26.96
C VAL A 4 40.03 -47.52 -26.77
N VAL A 5 41.04 -46.66 -26.59
CA VAL A 5 40.90 -45.26 -26.11
C VAL A 5 40.25 -44.30 -27.13
N LYS A 6 40.05 -44.72 -28.40
CA LYS A 6 39.53 -43.85 -29.48
C LYS A 6 38.24 -44.28 -30.16
N GLU A 7 37.64 -45.42 -29.81
CA GLU A 7 36.39 -45.87 -30.45
C GLU A 7 35.17 -45.13 -29.87
N GLN A 8 34.45 -44.41 -30.74
CA GLN A 8 33.14 -43.82 -30.44
C GLN A 8 32.18 -44.89 -29.90
N LEU A 9 31.40 -44.55 -28.87
CA LEU A 9 30.35 -45.43 -28.35
C LEU A 9 29.35 -45.73 -29.47
N THR A 10 29.19 -47.02 -29.80
CA THR A 10 28.17 -47.47 -30.77
C THR A 10 26.82 -47.73 -30.10
N ASP A 11 26.84 -48.00 -28.80
CA ASP A 11 25.68 -48.11 -27.91
C ASP A 11 26.06 -47.54 -26.54
N PHE A 12 25.20 -46.72 -25.94
CA PHE A 12 25.45 -46.14 -24.61
C PHE A 12 25.69 -47.22 -23.53
N GLY A 13 25.11 -48.41 -23.67
CA GLY A 13 25.36 -49.54 -22.76
C GLY A 13 26.84 -49.92 -22.63
N GLN A 14 27.65 -49.68 -23.65
CA GLN A 14 29.10 -49.92 -23.62
C GLN A 14 29.82 -49.08 -22.58
N LEU A 15 29.29 -47.89 -22.23
CA LEU A 15 29.84 -47.05 -21.18
C LEU A 15 29.84 -47.78 -19.83
N TYR A 16 28.79 -48.54 -19.53
CA TYR A 16 28.68 -49.35 -18.31
C TYR A 16 29.64 -50.54 -18.31
N SER A 17 29.76 -51.25 -19.43
CA SER A 17 30.72 -52.35 -19.55
C SER A 17 32.17 -51.86 -19.41
N ARG A 18 32.50 -50.70 -20.00
CA ARG A 18 33.80 -50.04 -19.87
C ARG A 18 34.06 -49.55 -18.44
N TYR A 19 33.03 -49.05 -17.75
CA TYR A 19 33.11 -48.69 -16.33
C TYR A 19 33.39 -49.91 -15.45
N HIS A 20 32.69 -51.04 -15.66
CA HIS A 20 32.98 -52.29 -14.95
C HIS A 20 34.42 -52.75 -15.21
N ALA A 21 34.94 -52.57 -16.43
CA ALA A 21 36.32 -52.86 -16.78
C ALA A 21 37.35 -51.85 -16.21
N GLN A 22 36.92 -50.88 -15.38
CA GLN A 22 37.75 -49.83 -14.80
C GLN A 22 38.45 -48.94 -15.85
N GLU A 23 37.80 -48.72 -17.00
CA GLU A 23 38.34 -47.84 -18.05
C GLU A 23 38.34 -46.37 -17.57
N PRO A 24 39.50 -45.67 -17.61
CA PRO A 24 39.62 -44.30 -17.08
C PRO A 24 38.64 -43.27 -17.67
N ILE A 25 38.33 -43.36 -18.97
CA ILE A 25 37.40 -42.43 -19.63
C ILE A 25 35.97 -42.66 -19.11
N ALA A 26 35.54 -43.91 -19.03
CA ALA A 26 34.20 -44.26 -18.55
C ALA A 26 34.01 -43.85 -17.07
N LEU A 27 35.05 -44.05 -16.23
CA LEU A 27 35.08 -43.57 -14.86
C LEU A 27 34.90 -42.03 -14.80
N GLN A 28 35.68 -41.27 -15.57
CA GLN A 28 35.62 -39.80 -15.59
C GLN A 28 34.24 -39.27 -16.05
N LEU A 29 33.65 -39.88 -17.08
CA LEU A 29 32.36 -39.46 -17.63
C LEU A 29 31.21 -39.70 -16.64
N LEU A 30 31.08 -40.91 -16.09
CA LEU A 30 29.99 -41.27 -15.18
C LEU A 30 30.11 -40.58 -13.81
N GLN A 31 31.32 -40.40 -13.29
CA GLN A 31 31.52 -39.63 -12.05
C GLN A 31 31.10 -38.16 -12.20
N THR A 32 31.39 -37.55 -13.35
CA THR A 32 30.99 -36.17 -13.65
C THR A 32 29.46 -36.06 -13.79
N GLN A 33 28.81 -37.01 -14.46
CA GLN A 33 27.35 -37.07 -14.55
C GLN A 33 26.71 -37.22 -13.17
N ASN A 34 27.24 -38.10 -12.33
CA ASN A 34 26.79 -38.29 -10.95
C ASN A 34 26.87 -37.01 -10.12
N TYR A 35 28.01 -36.31 -10.17
CA TYR A 35 28.15 -35.05 -9.45
C TYR A 35 27.12 -34.01 -9.90
N PHE A 36 26.83 -33.93 -11.20
CA PHE A 36 25.89 -32.94 -11.74
C PHE A 36 24.42 -33.28 -11.45
N LEU A 37 24.02 -34.54 -11.60
CA LEU A 37 22.61 -34.95 -11.63
C LEU A 37 22.04 -35.29 -10.26
N LYS A 38 22.87 -35.76 -9.32
CA LYS A 38 22.43 -36.27 -8.02
C LYS A 38 21.65 -35.23 -7.19
N GLU A 39 22.04 -33.96 -7.25
CA GLU A 39 21.48 -32.89 -6.42
C GLU A 39 20.38 -32.07 -7.12
N LEU A 40 19.95 -32.49 -8.32
CA LEU A 40 18.96 -31.75 -9.11
C LEU A 40 17.54 -32.30 -8.92
N SER A 41 16.59 -31.38 -8.88
CA SER A 41 15.17 -31.68 -9.03
C SER A 41 14.72 -31.42 -10.47
N PHE A 42 13.77 -32.20 -10.96
CA PHE A 42 13.34 -32.16 -12.36
C PHE A 42 11.85 -31.84 -12.46
N ASP A 43 11.50 -31.08 -13.49
CA ASP A 43 10.10 -30.79 -13.83
C ASP A 43 9.41 -32.11 -14.28
N PRO A 44 8.30 -32.50 -13.62
CA PRO A 44 7.63 -33.77 -13.89
C PRO A 44 7.01 -33.85 -15.30
N ILE A 45 6.83 -32.73 -16.01
CA ILE A 45 6.20 -32.65 -17.33
C ILE A 45 7.21 -32.76 -18.46
N ASN A 46 8.30 -31.99 -18.43
CA ASN A 46 9.29 -31.92 -19.51
C ASN A 46 10.64 -32.59 -19.19
N GLY A 47 10.88 -32.96 -17.92
CA GLY A 47 12.12 -33.60 -17.48
C GLY A 47 13.33 -32.67 -17.41
N ASP A 48 13.14 -31.36 -17.57
CA ASP A 48 14.22 -30.38 -17.46
C ASP A 48 14.57 -30.12 -15.99
N ALA A 49 15.83 -29.79 -15.73
CA ALA A 49 16.29 -29.45 -14.39
C ALA A 49 15.69 -28.12 -13.93
N LEU A 50 15.15 -28.11 -12.71
CA LEU A 50 14.59 -26.91 -12.10
C LEU A 50 15.72 -25.93 -11.71
N PRO A 51 15.50 -24.61 -11.86
CA PRO A 51 16.45 -23.61 -11.40
C PRO A 51 16.65 -23.68 -9.88
N LEU A 52 17.85 -23.35 -9.41
CA LEU A 52 18.19 -23.23 -7.99
C LEU A 52 19.04 -21.98 -7.76
N ARG A 53 19.01 -21.45 -6.54
CA ARG A 53 20.03 -20.47 -6.11
C ARG A 53 21.38 -21.17 -5.95
N MET A 54 22.45 -20.48 -6.34
CA MET A 54 23.81 -21.00 -6.22
C MET A 54 24.10 -21.40 -4.77
N SER A 55 23.70 -20.57 -3.79
CA SER A 55 23.88 -20.86 -2.36
C SER A 55 23.30 -22.22 -1.94
N ASN A 56 22.13 -22.60 -2.44
CA ASN A 56 21.52 -23.91 -2.19
C ASN A 56 22.32 -25.06 -2.83
N TRP A 57 22.80 -24.91 -4.06
CA TRP A 57 23.66 -25.92 -4.69
C TRP A 57 24.97 -26.16 -3.90
N LEU A 58 25.58 -25.09 -3.37
CA LEU A 58 26.84 -25.17 -2.62
C LEU A 58 26.68 -25.78 -1.21
N THR A 59 25.47 -25.78 -0.63
CA THR A 59 25.22 -26.38 0.68
C THR A 59 24.88 -27.86 0.61
N HIS A 60 24.15 -28.31 -0.42
CA HIS A 60 23.76 -29.71 -0.61
C HIS A 60 24.97 -30.63 -0.91
N ASN A 61 25.93 -30.16 -1.71
CA ASN A 61 27.16 -30.90 -2.06
C ASN A 61 28.06 -31.27 -0.87
N LYS A 62 27.79 -30.77 0.34
CA LYS A 62 28.55 -31.11 1.55
C LYS A 62 28.04 -32.37 2.26
N MET A 63 26.84 -32.85 1.93
CA MET A 63 26.06 -33.74 2.80
C MET A 63 25.97 -35.20 2.37
N GLN A 64 26.49 -35.64 1.21
CA GLN A 64 26.33 -37.04 0.80
C GLN A 64 27.50 -37.62 0.00
N ASN A 65 28.37 -38.37 0.69
CA ASN A 65 29.27 -39.38 0.10
C ASN A 65 28.91 -40.82 0.53
N GLU A 66 27.72 -41.07 1.09
CA GLU A 66 27.42 -42.35 1.76
C GLU A 66 26.43 -43.27 1.00
N SER A 67 25.72 -42.79 -0.03
CA SER A 67 24.94 -43.66 -0.91
C SER A 67 25.79 -44.08 -2.11
N GLY A 68 26.07 -45.38 -2.25
CA GLY A 68 26.76 -45.96 -3.41
C GLY A 68 25.95 -45.95 -4.73
N GLU A 69 24.95 -45.07 -4.84
CA GLU A 69 24.01 -45.00 -5.95
C GLU A 69 24.41 -43.92 -6.95
N LEU A 70 24.88 -44.36 -8.13
CA LEU A 70 25.37 -43.48 -9.20
C LEU A 70 24.21 -42.90 -10.02
N HIS A 71 24.05 -41.58 -10.07
CA HIS A 71 23.03 -40.91 -10.88
C HIS A 71 23.61 -40.53 -12.25
N ASP A 72 22.99 -40.95 -13.34
CA ASP A 72 23.43 -40.59 -14.69
C ASP A 72 22.24 -40.20 -15.59
N HIS A 73 22.52 -39.93 -16.87
CA HIS A 73 21.47 -39.58 -17.82
C HIS A 73 20.40 -40.67 -17.99
N VAL A 74 20.74 -41.95 -17.81
CA VAL A 74 19.77 -43.05 -17.89
C VAL A 74 18.89 -43.04 -16.64
N THR A 75 19.46 -42.84 -15.45
CA THR A 75 18.69 -42.68 -14.20
C THR A 75 17.65 -41.57 -14.35
N GLN A 76 18.07 -40.37 -14.75
CA GLN A 76 17.19 -39.21 -14.92
C GLN A 76 16.08 -39.46 -15.97
N LEU A 77 16.43 -40.12 -17.07
CA LEU A 77 15.49 -40.45 -18.13
C LEU A 77 14.44 -41.46 -17.68
N VAL A 78 14.87 -42.52 -16.97
CA VAL A 78 13.97 -43.55 -16.46
C VAL A 78 13.03 -42.97 -15.41
N ASP A 79 13.55 -42.18 -14.47
CA ASP A 79 12.75 -41.57 -13.41
C ASP A 79 11.70 -40.59 -13.97
N HIS A 80 12.00 -39.89 -15.07
CA HIS A 80 11.03 -39.01 -15.75
C HIS A 80 9.83 -39.77 -16.34
N CYS A 81 10.05 -41.00 -16.85
CA CYS A 81 9.04 -41.72 -17.63
C CYS A 81 8.46 -42.97 -16.97
N VAL A 82 9.02 -43.46 -15.85
CA VAL A 82 8.62 -44.72 -15.19
C VAL A 82 7.12 -44.77 -14.88
N ASP A 83 6.58 -43.75 -14.23
CA ASP A 83 5.15 -43.71 -13.85
C ASP A 83 4.25 -43.61 -15.09
N ALA A 84 4.70 -42.92 -16.15
CA ALA A 84 3.95 -42.82 -17.40
C ALA A 84 3.90 -44.14 -18.15
N ILE A 85 5.04 -44.85 -18.22
CA ILE A 85 5.12 -46.18 -18.81
C ILE A 85 4.23 -47.14 -18.03
N GLY A 86 4.32 -47.17 -16.70
CA GLY A 86 3.47 -48.02 -15.86
C GLY A 86 1.98 -47.79 -16.13
N ASN A 87 1.55 -46.53 -16.19
CA ASN A 87 0.16 -46.17 -16.51
C ASN A 87 -0.26 -46.59 -17.93
N ILE A 88 0.60 -46.42 -18.94
CA ILE A 88 0.30 -46.81 -20.31
C ILE A 88 0.23 -48.34 -20.45
N LEU A 89 1.11 -49.08 -19.76
CA LEU A 89 1.10 -50.55 -19.80
C LEU A 89 -0.15 -51.15 -19.17
N LEU A 90 -0.75 -50.49 -18.18
CA LEU A 90 -2.05 -50.90 -17.60
C LEU A 90 -3.22 -50.72 -18.58
N SER A 91 -3.19 -49.68 -19.42
CA SER A 91 -4.26 -49.39 -20.38
C SER A 91 -3.68 -48.76 -21.66
N PRO A 92 -3.09 -49.57 -22.55
CA PRO A 92 -2.43 -49.06 -23.75
C PRO A 92 -3.46 -48.55 -24.75
N ARG A 93 -3.12 -47.48 -25.48
CA ARG A 93 -4.02 -46.90 -26.47
C ARG A 93 -4.37 -47.91 -27.55
N GLN A 94 -5.65 -47.97 -27.91
CA GLN A 94 -6.14 -48.85 -28.96
C GLN A 94 -6.64 -48.01 -30.15
N THR A 95 -6.49 -48.57 -31.34
CA THR A 95 -7.13 -48.06 -32.57
C THR A 95 -8.00 -49.15 -33.18
N VAL A 96 -9.09 -48.74 -33.82
CA VAL A 96 -9.98 -49.68 -34.50
C VAL A 96 -9.41 -49.98 -35.88
N ILE A 97 -8.95 -51.21 -36.07
CA ILE A 97 -8.57 -51.70 -37.40
C ILE A 97 -9.70 -52.55 -37.98
N ARG A 98 -9.84 -52.50 -39.30
CA ARG A 98 -10.77 -53.36 -40.04
C ARG A 98 -10.01 -54.62 -40.47
N VAL A 99 -10.46 -55.76 -39.99
CA VAL A 99 -9.91 -57.07 -40.38
C VAL A 99 -11.03 -57.87 -41.04
N HIS A 100 -10.71 -58.56 -42.13
CA HIS A 100 -11.64 -59.47 -42.79
C HIS A 100 -11.53 -60.84 -42.14
N GLU A 101 -12.57 -61.27 -41.43
CA GLU A 101 -12.62 -62.60 -40.83
C GLU A 101 -13.95 -63.30 -41.11
N MET A 102 -13.97 -64.61 -40.88
CA MET A 102 -15.18 -65.41 -41.04
C MET A 102 -16.09 -65.16 -39.85
N THR A 103 -17.17 -64.43 -40.08
CA THR A 103 -18.12 -64.01 -39.04
C THR A 103 -19.49 -64.61 -39.33
N PRO A 104 -20.23 -65.11 -38.32
CA PRO A 104 -21.60 -65.53 -38.52
C PRO A 104 -22.42 -64.45 -39.23
N VAL A 105 -23.22 -64.84 -40.22
CA VAL A 105 -23.95 -63.89 -41.10
C VAL A 105 -24.79 -62.89 -40.31
N TYR A 106 -25.36 -63.31 -39.17
CA TYR A 106 -26.17 -62.43 -38.32
C TYR A 106 -25.36 -61.35 -37.56
N LEU A 107 -24.03 -61.50 -37.45
CA LEU A 107 -23.11 -60.52 -36.84
C LEU A 107 -22.39 -59.64 -37.88
N ALA A 108 -22.55 -59.92 -39.18
CA ALA A 108 -21.89 -59.21 -40.25
C ALA A 108 -22.55 -57.85 -40.54
N GLN A 109 -22.01 -56.77 -39.96
CA GLN A 109 -22.60 -55.42 -40.07
C GLN A 109 -22.37 -54.72 -41.42
N ARG A 110 -21.28 -55.03 -42.15
CA ARG A 110 -20.98 -54.46 -43.48
C ARG A 110 -20.26 -55.50 -44.36
N LEU A 111 -20.73 -55.64 -45.59
CA LEU A 111 -20.08 -56.42 -46.65
C LEU A 111 -19.44 -55.46 -47.64
N ASP A 112 -18.13 -55.52 -47.79
CA ASP A 112 -17.38 -54.70 -48.75
C ASP A 112 -17.01 -55.49 -50.02
N SER A 113 -16.30 -54.86 -50.94
CA SER A 113 -15.89 -55.48 -52.20
C SER A 113 -15.13 -56.79 -52.00
N ARG A 114 -14.33 -56.90 -50.93
CA ARG A 114 -13.57 -58.11 -50.60
C ARG A 114 -14.46 -59.22 -50.05
N SER A 115 -15.45 -58.89 -49.22
CA SER A 115 -16.52 -59.80 -48.77
C SER A 115 -17.30 -60.38 -49.95
N VAL A 116 -17.71 -59.53 -50.90
CA VAL A 116 -18.47 -59.93 -52.09
C VAL A 116 -17.62 -60.80 -53.02
N GLN A 117 -16.35 -60.44 -53.22
CA GLN A 117 -15.44 -61.22 -54.06
C GLN A 117 -15.20 -62.61 -53.47
N TRP A 118 -15.05 -62.73 -52.15
CA TRP A 118 -14.97 -64.03 -51.49
C TRP A 118 -16.27 -64.84 -51.64
N LEU A 119 -17.43 -64.20 -51.44
CA LEU A 119 -18.75 -64.84 -51.58
C LEU A 119 -19.00 -65.31 -53.03
N SER A 120 -18.53 -64.56 -54.03
CA SER A 120 -18.70 -64.90 -55.45
C SER A 120 -18.09 -66.26 -55.80
N ARG A 121 -16.97 -66.63 -55.14
CA ARG A 121 -16.22 -67.87 -55.37
C ARG A 121 -16.83 -69.10 -54.69
N LYS A 122 -17.90 -68.96 -53.90
CA LYS A 122 -18.59 -70.08 -53.25
C LYS A 122 -19.66 -70.70 -54.19
N PRO A 123 -19.79 -72.04 -54.22
CA PRO A 123 -20.78 -72.73 -55.04
C PRO A 123 -22.22 -72.44 -54.53
N GLY A 124 -23.16 -72.27 -55.46
CA GLY A 124 -24.56 -71.88 -55.19
C GLY A 124 -24.98 -70.65 -56.03
N ASN A 125 -26.28 -70.53 -56.34
CA ASN A 125 -26.79 -69.47 -57.21
C ASN A 125 -27.24 -68.22 -56.44
N ASN A 126 -27.60 -68.36 -55.17
CA ASN A 126 -28.02 -67.25 -54.30
C ASN A 126 -27.25 -67.24 -52.97
N MET A 127 -27.29 -66.12 -52.24
CA MET A 127 -26.54 -65.94 -50.97
C MET A 127 -26.91 -66.98 -49.91
N ARG A 128 -28.16 -67.46 -49.92
CA ARG A 128 -28.67 -68.49 -49.00
C ARG A 128 -28.07 -69.86 -49.30
N GLU A 129 -28.00 -70.25 -50.56
CA GLU A 129 -27.36 -71.49 -51.02
C GLU A 129 -25.85 -71.47 -50.77
N LYS A 130 -25.19 -70.33 -51.06
CA LYS A 130 -23.74 -70.17 -50.87
C LYS A 130 -23.29 -70.26 -49.41
N LEU A 131 -24.19 -70.01 -48.46
CA LEU A 131 -23.91 -70.00 -47.01
C LEU A 131 -24.64 -71.12 -46.25
N ALA A 132 -25.32 -72.05 -46.95
CA ALA A 132 -26.12 -73.11 -46.35
C ALA A 132 -25.29 -74.14 -45.57
N ALA A 133 -24.08 -74.47 -46.06
CA ALA A 133 -23.20 -75.46 -45.42
C ALA A 133 -22.37 -74.88 -44.26
N ASN A 134 -22.12 -73.57 -44.25
CA ASN A 134 -21.40 -72.88 -43.17
C ASN A 134 -21.90 -71.41 -43.10
N PRO A 135 -22.71 -71.04 -42.08
CA PRO A 135 -23.39 -69.74 -42.01
C PRO A 135 -22.45 -68.60 -41.56
N ASN A 136 -21.18 -68.66 -41.98
CA ASN A 136 -20.17 -67.63 -41.75
C ASN A 136 -19.80 -66.97 -43.08
N ILE A 137 -19.77 -65.64 -43.09
CA ILE A 137 -19.36 -64.82 -44.24
C ILE A 137 -18.07 -64.08 -43.91
N LEU A 138 -17.19 -63.91 -44.89
CA LEU A 138 -16.02 -63.05 -44.75
C LEU A 138 -16.50 -61.59 -44.64
N ALA A 139 -16.56 -61.03 -43.44
CA ALA A 139 -17.05 -59.67 -43.18
C ALA A 139 -15.93 -58.78 -42.63
N SER A 140 -16.03 -57.47 -42.87
CA SER A 140 -15.13 -56.50 -42.26
C SER A 140 -15.53 -56.31 -40.79
N THR A 141 -14.81 -56.96 -39.88
CA THR A 141 -14.99 -56.77 -38.44
C THR A 141 -14.04 -55.70 -37.92
N ARG A 142 -14.54 -54.94 -36.93
CA ARG A 142 -13.75 -53.95 -36.20
C ARG A 142 -13.06 -54.67 -35.06
N LYS A 143 -11.73 -54.78 -35.12
CA LYS A 143 -10.92 -55.26 -33.99
C LYS A 143 -10.15 -54.11 -33.38
N MET A 144 -10.04 -54.13 -32.05
CA MET A 144 -9.12 -53.23 -31.36
C MET A 144 -7.69 -53.72 -31.62
N SER A 145 -6.83 -52.82 -32.06
CA SER A 145 -5.41 -53.07 -32.25
C SER A 145 -4.59 -52.10 -31.41
N LEU A 146 -3.53 -52.62 -30.81
CA LEU A 146 -2.52 -51.82 -30.12
C LEU A 146 -1.52 -51.17 -31.09
N ASP A 147 -1.60 -51.42 -32.40
CA ASP A 147 -0.66 -50.89 -33.40
C ASP A 147 -0.92 -49.41 -33.73
N THR A 148 -0.81 -48.54 -32.74
CA THR A 148 -0.87 -47.09 -32.89
C THR A 148 0.54 -46.49 -33.02
N LEU A 149 0.67 -45.29 -33.57
CA LEU A 149 1.95 -44.60 -33.72
C LEU A 149 2.67 -44.46 -32.36
N GLU A 150 1.92 -44.15 -31.31
CA GLU A 150 2.42 -43.94 -29.95
C GLU A 150 2.91 -45.24 -29.31
N ASN A 151 2.20 -46.35 -29.52
CA ASN A 151 2.60 -47.65 -29.00
C ASN A 151 3.80 -48.25 -29.75
N ARG A 152 3.95 -47.93 -31.05
CA ARG A 152 5.17 -48.28 -31.80
C ARG A 152 6.39 -47.58 -31.19
N LEU A 153 6.27 -46.29 -30.88
CA LEU A 153 7.32 -45.53 -30.20
C LEU A 153 7.61 -46.12 -28.81
N LEU A 154 6.57 -46.34 -28.01
CA LEU A 154 6.68 -46.95 -26.69
C LEU A 154 7.43 -48.28 -26.76
N LYS A 155 7.04 -49.20 -27.67
CA LYS A 155 7.70 -50.49 -27.84
C LYS A 155 9.19 -50.36 -28.15
N SER A 156 9.58 -49.39 -28.98
CA SER A 156 10.99 -49.12 -29.26
C SER A 156 11.73 -48.54 -28.06
N LEU A 157 11.10 -47.64 -27.30
CA LEU A 157 11.64 -47.11 -26.05
C LEU A 157 11.86 -48.25 -25.03
N LEU A 158 10.85 -49.09 -24.78
CA LEU A 158 10.92 -50.17 -23.80
C LEU A 158 12.05 -51.17 -24.11
N LYS A 159 12.25 -51.53 -25.38
CA LYS A 159 13.36 -52.41 -25.78
C LYS A 159 14.74 -51.80 -25.46
N ARG A 160 14.92 -50.49 -25.71
CA ARG A 160 16.20 -49.83 -25.44
C ARG A 160 16.41 -49.60 -23.95
N LEU A 161 15.35 -49.27 -23.20
CA LEU A 161 15.40 -49.18 -21.74
C LEU A 161 15.69 -50.53 -21.08
N GLU A 162 15.09 -51.63 -21.55
CA GLU A 162 15.40 -52.98 -21.07
C GLU A 162 16.89 -53.28 -21.18
N ASN A 163 17.47 -53.04 -22.35
CA ASN A 163 18.90 -53.27 -22.58
C ASN A 163 19.77 -52.38 -21.66
N LEU A 164 19.47 -51.09 -21.54
CA LEU A 164 20.24 -50.17 -20.70
C LEU A 164 20.17 -50.53 -19.21
N LEU A 165 18.99 -50.90 -18.70
CA LEU A 165 18.82 -51.35 -17.32
C LEU A 165 19.55 -52.67 -17.05
N LEU A 166 19.59 -53.58 -18.03
CA LEU A 166 20.38 -54.81 -17.95
C LEU A 166 21.88 -54.53 -17.92
N TYR A 167 22.39 -53.69 -18.82
CA TYR A 167 23.82 -53.29 -18.80
C TYR A 167 24.22 -52.65 -17.48
N ARG A 168 23.32 -51.85 -16.90
CA ARG A 168 23.53 -51.21 -15.60
C ARG A 168 23.61 -52.24 -14.46
N LEU A 169 22.73 -53.24 -14.45
CA LEU A 169 22.78 -54.36 -13.50
C LEU A 169 24.07 -55.20 -13.67
N GLU A 170 24.44 -55.51 -14.92
CA GLU A 170 25.66 -56.26 -15.26
C GLU A 170 26.93 -55.51 -14.83
N ALA A 171 26.91 -54.17 -14.88
CA ALA A 171 28.00 -53.32 -14.40
C ALA A 171 28.08 -53.21 -12.86
N GLY A 172 27.18 -53.87 -12.13
CA GLY A 172 27.19 -53.92 -10.67
C GLY A 172 26.48 -52.76 -9.97
N PHE A 173 25.70 -51.94 -10.70
CA PHE A 173 24.91 -50.86 -10.10
C PHE A 173 23.59 -51.37 -9.52
N GLN A 174 23.18 -50.83 -8.38
CA GLN A 174 21.85 -51.06 -7.81
C GLN A 174 20.78 -50.27 -8.58
N LEU A 175 19.61 -50.87 -8.80
CA LEU A 175 18.44 -50.21 -9.36
C LEU A 175 17.51 -49.78 -8.21
N THR A 176 16.79 -48.68 -8.39
CA THR A 176 15.73 -48.30 -7.44
C THR A 176 14.54 -49.27 -7.52
N GLU A 177 13.75 -49.37 -6.45
CA GLU A 177 12.53 -50.20 -6.44
C GLU A 177 11.60 -49.88 -7.63
N LYS A 178 11.49 -48.60 -8.01
CA LYS A 178 10.74 -48.17 -9.19
C LYS A 178 11.33 -48.70 -10.50
N GLN A 179 12.66 -48.65 -10.64
CA GLN A 179 13.37 -49.14 -11.83
C GLN A 179 13.30 -50.67 -11.96
N GLU A 180 13.40 -51.40 -10.85
CA GLU A 180 13.21 -52.85 -10.83
C GLU A 180 11.78 -53.24 -11.23
N GLY A 181 10.78 -52.58 -10.63
CA GLY A 181 9.38 -52.77 -10.99
C GLY A 181 9.09 -52.46 -12.46
N LEU A 182 9.73 -51.43 -13.00
CA LEU A 182 9.66 -51.09 -14.42
C LEU A 182 10.28 -52.18 -15.30
N LEU A 183 11.47 -52.68 -14.97
CA LEU A 183 12.15 -53.73 -15.74
C LEU A 183 11.30 -55.01 -15.82
N ILE A 184 10.66 -55.39 -14.70
CA ILE A 184 9.73 -56.52 -14.65
C ILE A 184 8.52 -56.26 -15.58
N SER A 185 7.92 -55.08 -15.48
CA SER A 185 6.77 -54.67 -16.30
C SER A 185 7.11 -54.66 -17.79
N ILE A 186 8.29 -54.19 -18.17
CA ILE A 186 8.80 -54.19 -19.55
C ILE A 186 8.91 -55.63 -20.07
N LYS A 187 9.59 -56.51 -19.32
CA LYS A 187 9.76 -57.93 -19.69
C LYS A 187 8.43 -58.65 -19.88
N GLN A 188 7.45 -58.37 -19.03
CA GLN A 188 6.10 -58.92 -19.16
C GLN A 188 5.39 -58.39 -20.39
N ALA A 189 5.35 -57.06 -20.57
CA ALA A 189 4.68 -56.42 -21.69
C ALA A 189 5.23 -56.87 -23.06
N LEU A 190 6.55 -56.95 -23.22
CA LEU A 190 7.19 -57.35 -24.47
C LEU A 190 6.93 -58.82 -24.86
N ARG A 191 6.48 -59.67 -23.92
CA ARG A 191 6.12 -61.08 -24.17
C ARG A 191 4.64 -61.27 -24.54
N LEU A 192 3.77 -60.29 -24.29
CA LEU A 192 2.35 -60.37 -24.61
C LEU A 192 2.12 -60.44 -26.13
N LYS A 193 1.31 -61.40 -26.58
CA LYS A 193 1.04 -61.62 -28.02
C LYS A 193 0.56 -60.35 -28.74
N GLU A 194 -0.29 -59.56 -28.09
CA GLU A 194 -0.83 -58.32 -28.63
C GLU A 194 0.24 -57.23 -28.78
N PHE A 195 1.21 -57.19 -27.87
CA PHE A 195 2.33 -56.23 -27.89
C PHE A 195 3.40 -56.66 -28.90
N VAL A 196 3.63 -57.96 -29.07
CA VAL A 196 4.48 -58.52 -30.12
C VAL A 196 3.96 -58.13 -31.50
N ALA A 197 2.63 -58.08 -31.69
CA ALA A 197 1.99 -57.70 -32.96
C ALA A 197 2.13 -56.20 -33.35
N ILE A 198 2.53 -55.31 -32.43
CA ILE A 198 2.79 -53.90 -32.72
C ILE A 198 3.98 -53.77 -33.68
N LYS A 199 3.85 -52.95 -34.73
CA LYS A 199 4.91 -52.78 -35.75
C LYS A 199 6.12 -52.00 -35.22
N PRO A 200 7.28 -52.05 -35.89
CA PRO A 200 8.44 -51.24 -35.53
C PRO A 200 8.16 -49.73 -35.66
N TRP A 201 8.79 -48.94 -34.80
CA TRP A 201 8.87 -47.48 -34.96
C TRP A 201 9.71 -47.12 -36.19
N GLN A 202 9.23 -46.18 -37.01
CA GLN A 202 9.86 -45.76 -38.28
C GLN A 202 10.34 -44.30 -38.27
N ASN A 203 10.65 -43.72 -37.10
CA ASN A 203 11.08 -42.32 -36.97
C ASN A 203 10.13 -41.30 -37.62
N MET A 204 8.82 -41.51 -37.45
CA MET A 204 7.80 -40.58 -37.94
C MET A 204 7.76 -39.29 -37.11
N PRO A 205 7.36 -38.15 -37.68
CA PRO A 205 7.18 -36.91 -36.92
C PRO A 205 6.10 -37.08 -35.82
N PRO A 206 6.19 -36.32 -34.71
CA PRO A 206 5.22 -36.43 -33.63
C PRO A 206 3.83 -35.99 -34.10
N ASN A 207 2.80 -36.78 -33.80
CA ASN A 207 1.41 -36.40 -34.04
C ASN A 207 0.82 -35.66 -32.82
N ASN A 208 -0.38 -35.10 -32.98
CA ASN A 208 -1.05 -34.37 -31.88
C ASN A 208 -1.26 -35.23 -30.63
N VAL A 209 -1.43 -36.54 -30.79
CA VAL A 209 -1.62 -37.46 -29.66
C VAL A 209 -0.34 -37.56 -28.82
N LEU A 210 0.83 -37.77 -29.44
CA LEU A 210 2.11 -37.77 -28.75
C LEU A 210 2.37 -36.44 -28.01
N LEU A 211 1.93 -35.32 -28.58
CA LEU A 211 2.17 -33.99 -27.99
C LEU A 211 1.13 -33.58 -26.95
N GLN A 212 -0.11 -34.07 -26.99
CA GLN A 212 -1.20 -33.62 -26.09
C GLN A 212 -1.49 -34.60 -24.95
N ASP A 213 -1.24 -35.89 -25.13
CA ASP A 213 -1.50 -36.89 -24.10
C ASP A 213 -0.49 -36.80 -22.95
N LYS A 214 -0.99 -36.73 -21.71
CA LYS A 214 -0.17 -36.54 -20.50
C LYS A 214 0.89 -37.62 -20.29
N GLN A 215 0.63 -38.86 -20.72
CA GLN A 215 1.56 -39.97 -20.55
C GLN A 215 2.46 -40.11 -21.78
N TYR A 216 1.89 -40.12 -22.98
CA TYR A 216 2.68 -40.30 -24.20
C TYR A 216 3.62 -39.12 -24.51
N ARG A 217 3.31 -37.90 -24.03
CA ARG A 217 4.25 -36.77 -24.10
C ARG A 217 5.55 -37.06 -23.36
N LYS A 218 5.48 -37.69 -22.17
CA LYS A 218 6.68 -38.08 -21.40
C LYS A 218 7.47 -39.18 -22.11
N VAL A 219 6.77 -40.13 -22.74
CA VAL A 219 7.39 -41.17 -23.58
C VAL A 219 8.12 -40.55 -24.77
N TRP A 220 7.50 -39.57 -25.45
CA TRP A 220 8.13 -38.81 -26.54
C TRP A 220 9.38 -38.06 -26.07
N ARG A 221 9.28 -37.36 -24.93
CA ARG A 221 10.42 -36.65 -24.35
C ARG A 221 11.56 -37.60 -23.96
N ALA A 222 11.25 -38.71 -23.30
CA ALA A 222 12.22 -39.75 -22.97
C ALA A 222 12.89 -40.32 -24.22
N TRP A 223 12.14 -40.56 -25.30
CA TRP A 223 12.71 -40.98 -26.57
C TRP A 223 13.68 -39.94 -27.16
N GLN A 224 13.35 -38.64 -27.10
CA GLN A 224 14.25 -37.59 -27.56
C GLN A 224 15.55 -37.53 -26.75
N LEU A 225 15.46 -37.65 -25.42
CA LEU A 225 16.63 -37.69 -24.53
C LEU A 225 17.49 -38.93 -24.81
N LEU A 226 16.84 -40.07 -24.99
CA LEU A 226 17.49 -41.35 -25.26
C LEU A 226 18.31 -41.33 -26.57
N GLN A 227 17.84 -40.63 -27.59
CA GLN A 227 18.55 -40.50 -28.87
C GLN A 227 19.76 -39.55 -28.82
N ARG A 228 19.93 -38.81 -27.72
CA ARG A 228 21.05 -37.87 -27.54
C ARG A 228 22.14 -38.41 -26.62
N LEU A 229 21.94 -39.56 -25.97
CA LEU A 229 22.85 -40.07 -24.94
C LEU A 229 24.28 -40.25 -25.46
N GLU A 230 24.46 -40.90 -26.61
CA GLU A 230 25.79 -41.14 -27.19
C GLU A 230 26.45 -39.81 -27.61
N LEU A 231 25.69 -38.91 -28.22
CA LEU A 231 26.17 -37.58 -28.64
C LEU A 231 26.57 -36.72 -27.44
N ASN A 232 25.81 -36.76 -26.36
CA ASN A 232 26.10 -36.03 -25.12
C ASN A 232 27.38 -36.55 -24.47
N CYS A 233 27.60 -37.87 -24.42
CA CYS A 233 28.86 -38.45 -23.94
C CYS A 233 30.05 -38.05 -24.82
N GLN A 234 29.89 -38.09 -26.15
CA GLN A 234 30.95 -37.68 -27.07
C GLN A 234 31.32 -36.20 -26.86
N ARG A 235 30.32 -35.32 -26.71
CA ARG A 235 30.56 -33.90 -26.40
C ARG A 235 31.24 -33.73 -25.05
N GLN A 236 30.77 -34.41 -24.01
CA GLN A 236 31.37 -34.38 -22.67
C GLN A 236 32.85 -34.81 -22.69
N GLN A 237 33.24 -35.72 -23.59
CA GLN A 237 34.64 -36.13 -23.75
C GLN A 237 35.49 -35.11 -24.53
N GLN A 238 34.89 -34.37 -25.47
CA GLN A 238 35.60 -33.44 -26.35
C GLN A 238 35.65 -32.01 -25.80
N GLU A 239 34.68 -31.62 -24.97
CA GLU A 239 34.53 -30.29 -24.38
C GLU A 239 34.82 -30.32 -22.88
N PHE A 240 35.25 -29.19 -22.30
CA PHE A 240 35.62 -29.12 -20.88
C PHE A 240 34.52 -28.57 -19.98
N VAL A 241 33.34 -28.23 -20.53
CA VAL A 241 32.27 -27.51 -19.83
C VAL A 241 31.84 -28.24 -18.55
N ALA A 242 31.60 -29.55 -18.64
CA ALA A 242 31.16 -30.36 -17.51
C ALA A 242 32.23 -30.43 -16.39
N SER A 243 33.48 -30.77 -16.74
CA SER A 243 34.60 -30.81 -15.78
C SER A 243 34.90 -29.44 -15.18
N GLY A 244 34.81 -28.39 -16.00
CA GLY A 244 34.93 -27.00 -15.60
C GLY A 244 33.87 -26.62 -14.57
N PHE A 245 32.61 -26.96 -14.81
CA PHE A 245 31.53 -26.71 -13.85
C PHE A 245 31.74 -27.43 -12.52
N VAL A 246 32.10 -28.72 -12.52
CA VAL A 246 32.34 -29.47 -11.27
C VAL A 246 33.47 -28.84 -10.45
N MET A 247 34.57 -28.46 -11.11
CA MET A 247 35.69 -27.79 -10.44
C MET A 247 35.30 -26.40 -9.94
N PHE A 248 34.54 -25.63 -10.72
CA PHE A 248 34.03 -24.31 -10.36
C PHE A 248 33.09 -24.37 -9.15
N SER A 249 32.17 -25.32 -9.14
CA SER A 249 31.29 -25.64 -8.01
C SER A 249 32.08 -26.01 -6.75
N THR A 250 33.10 -26.86 -6.89
CA THR A 250 33.96 -27.27 -5.77
C THR A 250 34.73 -26.08 -5.19
N LEU A 251 35.27 -25.21 -6.04
CA LEU A 251 35.95 -23.97 -5.65
C LEU A 251 35.02 -23.03 -4.88
N LEU A 252 33.82 -22.78 -5.41
CA LEU A 252 32.81 -21.94 -4.75
C LEU A 252 32.31 -22.53 -3.43
N THR A 253 32.20 -23.86 -3.35
CA THR A 253 31.79 -24.56 -2.13
C THR A 253 32.83 -24.36 -1.03
N GLN A 254 34.12 -24.46 -1.36
CA GLN A 254 35.18 -24.17 -0.40
C GLN A 254 35.24 -22.69 -0.03
N LEU A 255 35.15 -21.78 -1.01
CA LEU A 255 35.19 -20.33 -0.78
C LEU A 255 34.03 -19.85 0.11
N SER A 256 32.81 -20.33 -0.15
CA SER A 256 31.62 -20.01 0.67
C SER A 256 31.67 -20.59 2.08
N SER A 257 32.53 -21.58 2.34
CA SER A 257 32.73 -22.19 3.64
C SER A 257 33.67 -21.41 4.55
N MET A 258 34.49 -20.50 4.00
CA MET A 258 35.46 -19.72 4.76
C MET A 258 34.78 -18.61 5.58
N THR A 259 35.27 -18.33 6.80
CA THR A 259 34.78 -17.22 7.64
C THR A 259 35.12 -15.85 7.06
N SER A 260 36.31 -15.72 6.46
CA SER A 260 36.85 -14.48 5.89
C SER A 260 36.24 -14.09 4.54
N CYS A 261 35.50 -14.98 3.89
CA CYS A 261 34.95 -14.74 2.56
C CYS A 261 33.42 -14.60 2.55
N VAL A 262 32.92 -13.72 1.69
CA VAL A 262 31.49 -13.55 1.38
C VAL A 262 31.32 -13.64 -0.12
N VAL A 263 30.51 -14.58 -0.59
CA VAL A 263 30.24 -14.85 -2.02
C VAL A 263 28.86 -14.30 -2.37
N LEU A 264 28.76 -13.52 -3.45
CA LEU A 264 27.49 -12.99 -3.96
C LEU A 264 26.65 -14.12 -4.54
N ASP A 265 25.44 -14.29 -4.04
CA ASP A 265 24.54 -15.32 -4.53
C ASP A 265 23.85 -14.91 -5.84
N GLN A 266 23.48 -15.90 -6.67
CA GLN A 266 22.80 -15.68 -7.94
C GLN A 266 21.97 -16.91 -8.36
N PRO A 267 20.89 -16.74 -9.15
CA PRO A 267 20.09 -17.85 -9.63
C PRO A 267 20.77 -18.59 -10.79
N TRP A 268 20.77 -19.92 -10.74
CA TRP A 268 21.33 -20.81 -11.76
C TRP A 268 20.25 -21.63 -12.45
N GLN A 269 20.29 -21.64 -13.79
CA GLN A 269 19.53 -22.57 -14.62
C GLN A 269 20.45 -23.68 -15.10
N PHE A 270 20.10 -24.94 -14.83
CA PHE A 270 20.90 -26.11 -15.19
C PHE A 270 20.53 -26.63 -16.58
N LYS A 271 21.55 -27.09 -17.33
CA LYS A 271 21.43 -27.61 -18.70
C LYS A 271 22.00 -29.02 -18.79
N LEU A 272 21.14 -29.98 -19.12
CA LEU A 272 21.51 -31.39 -19.19
C LEU A 272 22.37 -31.75 -20.40
N ASP A 273 22.19 -31.08 -21.54
CA ASP A 273 22.92 -31.42 -22.78
C ASP A 273 24.45 -31.19 -22.67
N TYR A 274 24.88 -30.26 -21.81
CA TYR A 274 26.29 -29.89 -21.61
C TYR A 274 26.79 -30.10 -20.18
N LEU A 275 25.91 -30.52 -19.27
CA LEU A 275 26.15 -30.53 -17.81
C LEU A 275 26.69 -29.18 -17.32
N SER A 276 25.98 -28.11 -17.71
CA SER A 276 26.40 -26.72 -17.51
C SER A 276 25.33 -25.89 -16.81
N ILE A 277 25.69 -24.65 -16.46
CA ILE A 277 24.79 -23.66 -15.89
C ILE A 277 24.77 -22.38 -16.74
N CYS A 278 23.68 -21.62 -16.63
CA CYS A 278 23.58 -20.25 -17.15
C CYS A 278 23.03 -19.32 -16.06
N THR A 279 23.45 -18.06 -16.10
CA THR A 279 22.88 -16.97 -15.30
C THR A 279 21.88 -16.15 -16.13
N GLY A 280 20.75 -15.75 -15.54
CA GLY A 280 19.76 -14.89 -16.20
C GLY A 280 18.57 -15.60 -16.88
N HIS A 281 17.73 -14.80 -17.55
CA HIS A 281 16.34 -15.15 -17.94
C HIS A 281 16.16 -15.76 -19.33
N LYS A 282 17.10 -15.59 -20.26
CA LYS A 282 16.92 -16.06 -21.65
C LYS A 282 17.40 -17.50 -21.80
N PHE A 283 16.52 -18.36 -22.31
CA PHE A 283 16.90 -19.71 -22.71
C PHE A 283 18.00 -19.61 -23.76
N ARG A 284 19.20 -20.05 -23.40
CA ARG A 284 20.31 -20.21 -24.34
C ARG A 284 20.51 -21.70 -24.59
N GLU A 285 20.61 -22.07 -25.86
CA GLU A 285 20.91 -23.45 -26.28
C GLU A 285 22.38 -23.81 -26.10
N LYS A 286 23.27 -22.81 -26.02
CA LYS A 286 24.72 -23.00 -25.87
C LYS A 286 25.20 -22.61 -24.45
N PRO A 287 26.33 -23.19 -23.99
CA PRO A 287 27.00 -22.77 -22.76
C PRO A 287 27.25 -21.27 -22.74
N ALA A 288 27.08 -20.65 -21.57
CA ALA A 288 27.31 -19.22 -21.37
C ALA A 288 28.39 -19.02 -20.31
N GLN A 289 29.09 -17.90 -20.41
CA GLN A 289 30.06 -17.49 -19.40
C GLN A 289 29.35 -17.15 -18.08
N VAL A 290 29.87 -17.64 -16.96
CA VAL A 290 29.33 -17.39 -15.61
C VAL A 290 30.37 -16.66 -14.77
N THR A 291 29.98 -15.51 -14.23
CA THR A 291 30.82 -14.73 -13.32
C THR A 291 30.21 -14.76 -11.91
N VAL A 292 31.04 -14.96 -10.90
CA VAL A 292 30.68 -14.85 -9.48
C VAL A 292 31.60 -13.83 -8.82
N GLU A 293 31.01 -12.89 -8.10
CA GLU A 293 31.76 -11.95 -7.27
C GLU A 293 31.85 -12.43 -5.83
N ALA A 294 33.00 -12.20 -5.19
CA ALA A 294 33.18 -12.43 -3.77
C ALA A 294 34.07 -11.34 -3.17
N ILE A 295 34.04 -11.19 -1.86
CA ILE A 295 34.95 -10.33 -1.12
C ILE A 295 35.62 -11.11 0.00
N GLU A 296 36.88 -10.74 0.28
CA GLU A 296 37.61 -11.16 1.47
C GLU A 296 37.59 -9.99 2.48
N SER A 297 37.25 -10.26 3.74
CA SER A 297 37.21 -9.28 4.83
C SER A 297 38.05 -9.74 6.00
N VAL A 298 38.68 -8.78 6.68
CA VAL A 298 39.35 -9.02 7.97
C VAL A 298 38.27 -9.28 9.03
N VAL A 299 38.47 -10.30 9.86
CA VAL A 299 37.46 -10.85 10.77
C VAL A 299 37.08 -9.89 11.91
N ASP A 300 37.91 -8.89 12.22
CA ASP A 300 37.87 -8.20 13.52
C ASP A 300 37.05 -6.90 13.61
N ASP A 301 36.61 -6.28 12.51
CA ASP A 301 35.87 -4.99 12.56
C ASP A 301 34.40 -5.11 12.15
N THR A 302 33.59 -5.81 12.95
CA THR A 302 32.13 -5.95 12.76
C THR A 302 31.32 -4.76 13.28
N SER A 303 31.99 -3.73 13.78
CA SER A 303 31.37 -2.56 14.41
C SER A 303 30.72 -1.58 13.43
N HIS A 304 31.13 -1.62 12.16
CA HIS A 304 30.64 -0.73 11.12
C HIS A 304 29.70 -1.45 10.13
N GLY A 305 28.67 -0.73 9.68
CA GLY A 305 27.70 -1.24 8.71
C GLY A 305 28.26 -1.43 7.29
N LYS A 306 29.17 -0.54 6.86
CA LYS A 306 29.86 -0.66 5.57
C LYS A 306 31.09 -1.57 5.69
N ILE A 307 31.10 -2.67 4.92
CA ILE A 307 32.23 -3.59 4.87
C ILE A 307 33.36 -2.98 4.05
N LYS A 308 34.57 -2.96 4.62
CA LYS A 308 35.81 -2.55 3.94
C LYS A 308 36.62 -3.81 3.59
N PRO A 309 36.43 -4.41 2.40
CA PRO A 309 37.11 -5.65 2.05
C PRO A 309 38.64 -5.45 1.93
N SER A 310 39.41 -6.48 2.29
CA SER A 310 40.85 -6.55 2.03
C SER A 310 41.15 -6.78 0.55
N ALA A 311 40.28 -7.53 -0.12
CA ALA A 311 40.32 -7.78 -1.55
C ALA A 311 38.92 -8.07 -2.12
N LYS A 312 38.71 -7.71 -3.39
CA LYS A 312 37.59 -8.18 -4.22
C LYS A 312 38.06 -9.35 -5.08
N LEU A 313 37.22 -10.37 -5.21
CA LEU A 313 37.44 -11.55 -6.03
C LEU A 313 36.40 -11.62 -7.14
N THR A 314 36.84 -12.00 -8.33
CA THR A 314 35.98 -12.31 -9.47
C THR A 314 36.35 -13.68 -10.00
N LEU A 315 35.40 -14.60 -9.94
CA LEU A 315 35.55 -15.97 -10.43
C LEU A 315 34.75 -16.11 -11.72
N LEU A 316 35.37 -16.67 -12.73
CA LEU A 316 34.82 -16.72 -14.08
C LEU A 316 34.92 -18.14 -14.65
N LEU A 317 33.79 -18.73 -15.01
CA LEU A 317 33.71 -19.96 -15.81
C LEU A 317 33.42 -19.58 -17.26
N THR A 318 34.31 -19.93 -18.19
CA THR A 318 34.15 -19.61 -19.62
C THR A 318 33.15 -20.55 -20.30
N GLU A 319 32.67 -20.16 -21.49
CA GLU A 319 31.79 -20.99 -22.33
C GLU A 319 32.42 -22.33 -22.74
N THR A 320 33.76 -22.43 -22.67
CA THR A 320 34.54 -23.64 -23.00
C THR A 320 34.91 -24.47 -21.77
N GLY A 321 34.59 -24.03 -20.55
CA GLY A 321 34.86 -24.74 -19.29
C GLY A 321 36.13 -24.33 -18.54
N HIS A 322 36.91 -23.36 -19.02
CA HIS A 322 38.07 -22.84 -18.28
C HIS A 322 37.63 -21.96 -17.11
N ILE A 323 38.44 -21.91 -16.05
CA ILE A 323 38.16 -21.08 -14.87
C ILE A 323 39.25 -20.02 -14.71
N LYS A 324 38.84 -18.77 -14.53
CA LYS A 324 39.73 -17.66 -14.19
C LYS A 324 39.33 -17.05 -12.86
N VAL A 325 40.28 -16.90 -11.96
CA VAL A 325 40.11 -16.24 -10.67
C VAL A 325 40.97 -14.99 -10.65
N THR A 326 40.35 -13.83 -10.43
CA THR A 326 41.06 -12.54 -10.33
C THR A 326 40.84 -11.94 -8.95
N ARG A 327 41.95 -11.56 -8.30
CA ARG A 327 41.97 -10.89 -7.00
C ARG A 327 42.42 -9.44 -7.18
N TYR A 328 41.60 -8.52 -6.70
CA TYR A 328 41.86 -7.08 -6.65
C TYR A 328 42.19 -6.67 -5.22
N SER A 329 43.46 -6.37 -4.95
CA SER A 329 43.92 -5.92 -3.64
C SER A 329 43.59 -4.45 -3.40
N LYS A 330 43.31 -4.11 -2.13
CA LYS A 330 43.13 -2.71 -1.69
C LYS A 330 44.32 -1.80 -2.02
N LEU A 331 45.54 -2.34 -2.11
CA LEU A 331 46.76 -1.60 -2.45
C LEU A 331 46.96 -1.40 -3.98
N GLY A 332 45.94 -1.70 -4.80
CA GLY A 332 45.96 -1.46 -6.26
C GLY A 332 46.59 -2.58 -7.09
N GLY A 333 46.99 -3.70 -6.48
CA GLY A 333 47.52 -4.87 -7.19
C GLY A 333 46.42 -5.81 -7.69
N THR A 334 46.55 -6.29 -8.93
CA THR A 334 45.68 -7.34 -9.51
C THR A 334 46.47 -8.62 -9.72
N GLN A 335 45.95 -9.75 -9.24
CA GLN A 335 46.53 -11.08 -9.45
C GLN A 335 45.52 -11.99 -10.09
N THR A 336 45.97 -12.82 -11.03
CA THR A 336 45.11 -13.73 -11.81
C THR A 336 45.67 -15.14 -11.75
N TRP A 337 44.76 -16.09 -11.59
CA TRP A 337 45.00 -17.52 -11.70
C TRP A 337 44.07 -18.11 -12.75
N ASN A 338 44.61 -18.95 -13.64
CA ASN A 338 43.83 -19.65 -14.66
C ASN A 338 43.93 -21.16 -14.44
N LEU A 339 42.79 -21.83 -14.53
CA LEU A 339 42.66 -23.28 -14.55
C LEU A 339 42.30 -23.70 -15.97
N ASP A 340 43.31 -24.12 -16.70
CA ASP A 340 43.22 -24.48 -18.11
C ASP A 340 43.03 -26.00 -18.24
N PHE A 341 41.97 -26.40 -18.93
CA PHE A 341 41.65 -27.79 -19.20
C PHE A 341 42.25 -28.20 -20.55
N GLN A 342 42.81 -29.41 -20.61
CA GLN A 342 43.48 -29.94 -21.79
C GLN A 342 43.12 -31.41 -21.98
N LEU A 343 42.90 -31.82 -23.23
CA LEU A 343 42.62 -33.20 -23.58
C LEU A 343 43.92 -33.94 -23.89
N VAL A 344 44.23 -35.00 -23.15
CA VAL A 344 45.39 -35.87 -23.38
C VAL A 344 44.92 -37.32 -23.46
N ASN A 345 45.08 -37.96 -24.62
CA ASN A 345 44.65 -39.35 -24.86
C ASN A 345 43.18 -39.62 -24.46
N GLY A 346 42.27 -38.68 -24.78
CA GLY A 346 40.84 -38.83 -24.49
C GLY A 346 40.44 -38.61 -23.02
N LEU A 347 41.40 -38.29 -22.15
CA LEU A 347 41.18 -37.89 -20.75
C LEU A 347 41.36 -36.39 -20.58
N THR A 348 40.51 -35.79 -19.76
CA THR A 348 40.60 -34.36 -19.43
C THR A 348 41.55 -34.15 -18.26
N TYR A 349 42.55 -33.28 -18.44
CA TYR A 349 43.48 -32.82 -17.42
C TYR A 349 43.26 -31.33 -17.15
N VAL A 350 43.58 -30.89 -15.94
CA VAL A 350 43.54 -29.48 -15.56
C VAL A 350 44.91 -29.02 -15.09
N LYS A 351 45.28 -27.80 -15.46
CA LYS A 351 46.54 -27.15 -15.09
C LYS A 351 46.26 -25.80 -14.46
N LEU A 352 46.85 -25.56 -13.28
CA LEU A 352 46.85 -24.25 -12.63
C LEU A 352 48.04 -23.40 -13.11
N THR A 353 47.76 -22.19 -13.58
CA THR A 353 48.74 -21.16 -13.95
C THR A 353 48.46 -19.86 -13.20
N SER A 354 49.49 -19.07 -12.88
CA SER A 354 49.34 -17.78 -12.20
C SER A 354 50.26 -16.71 -12.79
N ASP A 355 49.77 -15.46 -12.84
CA ASP A 355 50.47 -14.31 -13.43
C ASP A 355 51.38 -13.57 -12.41
N SER A 356 51.62 -14.16 -11.24
CA SER A 356 52.37 -13.51 -10.14
C SER A 356 53.87 -13.41 -10.43
N ARG A 357 54.42 -12.18 -10.41
CA ARG A 357 55.86 -11.89 -10.62
C ARG A 357 56.79 -12.58 -9.61
N ASN A 358 56.28 -13.03 -8.45
CA ASN A 358 57.10 -13.66 -7.41
C ASN A 358 57.00 -15.19 -7.36
N HIS A 359 56.04 -15.81 -8.05
CA HIS A 359 55.85 -17.27 -8.07
C HIS A 359 55.26 -17.73 -9.41
N GLN A 360 56.07 -17.82 -10.47
CA GLN A 360 55.74 -18.65 -11.64
C GLN A 360 55.85 -20.13 -11.25
N ARG A 361 54.88 -20.64 -10.48
CA ARG A 361 54.70 -22.07 -10.24
C ARG A 361 53.77 -22.61 -11.32
N ASN A 362 54.35 -23.22 -12.35
CA ASN A 362 53.60 -24.10 -13.24
C ASN A 362 53.43 -25.45 -12.54
N GLU A 363 52.23 -25.72 -12.03
CA GLU A 363 51.90 -27.05 -11.52
C GLU A 363 51.79 -28.04 -12.69
N LYS A 364 52.11 -29.31 -12.44
CA LYS A 364 51.96 -30.38 -13.45
C LYS A 364 50.46 -30.58 -13.74
N PRO A 365 50.06 -30.89 -14.99
CA PRO A 365 48.67 -31.23 -15.30
C PRO A 365 48.21 -32.42 -14.47
N ILE A 366 47.06 -32.29 -13.79
CA ILE A 366 46.45 -33.34 -12.98
C ILE A 366 45.16 -33.81 -13.67
N LEU A 367 44.84 -35.09 -13.54
CA LEU A 367 43.63 -35.66 -14.13
C LEU A 367 42.39 -35.01 -13.49
N ALA A 368 41.46 -34.52 -14.31
CA ALA A 368 40.27 -33.80 -13.88
C ALA A 368 39.19 -34.77 -13.37
N THR A 369 39.35 -35.27 -12.15
CA THR A 369 38.36 -36.13 -11.46
C THR A 369 37.87 -35.45 -10.18
N PRO A 370 36.67 -35.81 -9.67
CA PRO A 370 36.14 -35.27 -8.42
C PRO A 370 37.10 -35.34 -7.23
N GLU A 371 37.86 -36.44 -7.10
CA GLU A 371 38.86 -36.64 -6.05
C GLU A 371 40.00 -35.61 -6.13
N ASN A 372 40.48 -35.32 -7.35
CA ASN A 372 41.59 -34.40 -7.58
C ASN A 372 41.16 -32.91 -7.52
N TYR A 373 39.88 -32.60 -7.76
CA TYR A 373 39.39 -31.23 -7.69
C TYR A 373 39.56 -30.64 -6.30
N LEU A 374 39.26 -31.40 -5.23
CA LEU A 374 39.36 -30.92 -3.85
C LEU A 374 40.78 -30.45 -3.50
N TYR A 375 41.79 -31.21 -3.92
CA TYR A 375 43.20 -30.88 -3.71
C TYR A 375 43.61 -29.62 -4.47
N LEU A 376 43.24 -29.53 -5.75
CA LEU A 376 43.56 -28.38 -6.60
C LEU A 376 42.90 -27.09 -6.11
N THR A 377 41.63 -27.17 -5.70
CA THR A 377 40.91 -26.00 -5.17
C THR A 377 41.50 -25.55 -3.83
N GLN A 378 41.94 -26.49 -2.98
CA GLN A 378 42.69 -26.14 -1.75
C GLN A 378 44.04 -25.48 -2.08
N SER A 379 44.81 -26.02 -3.02
CA SER A 379 46.08 -25.41 -3.47
C SER A 379 45.86 -23.98 -3.99
N LEU A 380 44.83 -23.78 -4.82
CA LEU A 380 44.46 -22.48 -5.35
C LEU A 380 44.04 -21.51 -4.24
N LEU A 381 43.14 -21.92 -3.34
CA LEU A 381 42.65 -21.07 -2.26
C LEU A 381 43.75 -20.67 -1.27
N ASN A 382 44.74 -21.53 -1.02
CA ASN A 382 45.93 -21.19 -0.24
C ASN A 382 46.77 -20.07 -0.86
N GLN A 383 46.68 -19.87 -2.18
CA GLN A 383 47.36 -18.77 -2.88
C GLN A 383 46.47 -17.53 -3.01
N VAL A 384 45.17 -17.73 -3.17
CA VAL A 384 44.19 -16.66 -3.42
C VAL A 384 43.78 -15.96 -2.13
N ILE A 385 43.63 -16.66 -1.01
CA ILE A 385 43.15 -16.13 0.28
C ILE A 385 44.33 -15.91 1.23
N LEU A 386 44.41 -14.70 1.82
CA LEU A 386 45.54 -14.28 2.65
C LEU A 386 45.22 -14.23 4.15
N HIS A 387 43.94 -14.16 4.52
CA HIS A 387 43.46 -14.10 5.91
C HIS A 387 42.95 -15.47 6.41
N ASP A 388 42.58 -15.56 7.70
CA ASP A 388 42.20 -16.80 8.41
C ASP A 388 41.34 -17.76 7.54
N GLN A 389 41.79 -19.01 7.44
CA GLN A 389 41.18 -20.09 6.66
C GLN A 389 40.22 -20.95 7.47
N LYS A 390 39.82 -20.52 8.68
CA LYS A 390 38.81 -21.23 9.47
C LYS A 390 37.55 -21.50 8.64
N MET A 391 37.24 -22.78 8.55
CA MET A 391 36.02 -23.26 7.93
C MET A 391 34.86 -23.08 8.92
N ARG A 392 33.71 -22.65 8.42
CA ARG A 392 32.50 -22.52 9.22
C ARG A 392 31.89 -23.90 9.47
N ASN A 393 31.42 -24.14 10.69
CA ASN A 393 30.53 -25.26 10.97
C ASN A 393 29.21 -25.03 10.23
N VAL A 394 28.85 -25.93 9.30
CA VAL A 394 27.57 -25.89 8.60
C VAL A 394 26.52 -26.47 9.54
N ALA A 395 25.65 -25.61 10.08
CA ALA A 395 24.51 -26.08 10.85
C ALA A 395 23.39 -26.53 9.90
N ASN A 396 22.95 -27.78 10.04
CA ASN A 396 21.82 -28.35 9.32
C ASN A 396 20.56 -27.51 9.56
N THR A 397 19.92 -27.06 8.48
CA THR A 397 18.63 -26.35 8.54
C THR A 397 17.51 -27.08 7.79
N SER A 398 17.74 -28.29 7.28
CA SER A 398 16.65 -29.13 6.74
C SER A 398 15.81 -29.70 7.89
N LEU A 399 14.75 -28.97 8.24
CA LEU A 399 13.74 -29.42 9.19
C LEU A 399 12.56 -30.01 8.41
N ASN A 400 12.38 -31.33 8.52
CA ASN A 400 11.11 -31.98 8.20
C ASN A 400 10.41 -32.29 9.54
N GLY A 401 9.50 -31.41 9.97
CA GLY A 401 8.81 -31.52 11.25
C GLY A 401 7.40 -32.06 11.08
N VAL A 402 7.21 -33.37 11.27
CA VAL A 402 5.87 -33.97 11.45
C VAL A 402 5.51 -33.90 12.94
N SER A 403 4.36 -33.33 13.29
CA SER A 403 3.92 -33.24 14.68
C SER A 403 2.40 -33.08 14.82
N ASP A 404 1.82 -33.60 15.89
CA ASP A 404 0.40 -33.43 16.23
C ASP A 404 -0.01 -31.97 16.34
N PHE A 405 0.81 -31.18 17.04
CA PHE A 405 0.53 -29.79 17.33
C PHE A 405 1.71 -28.92 16.92
N ILE A 406 1.44 -27.95 16.05
CA ILE A 406 2.42 -26.99 15.56
C ILE A 406 1.97 -25.59 15.94
N THR A 407 2.83 -24.83 16.60
CA THR A 407 2.65 -23.37 16.71
C THR A 407 3.72 -22.68 15.86
N LEU A 408 3.31 -21.77 15.00
CA LEU A 408 4.16 -20.97 14.14
C LEU A 408 4.06 -19.49 14.50
N MET A 409 5.19 -18.79 14.51
CA MET A 409 5.24 -17.34 14.65
C MET A 409 6.12 -16.77 13.53
N LEU A 410 5.49 -15.95 12.69
CA LEU A 410 6.09 -15.34 11.50
C LEU A 410 6.68 -13.97 11.87
N ASP A 411 7.72 -13.99 12.71
CA ASP A 411 8.37 -12.77 13.22
C ASP A 411 9.76 -12.61 12.63
N GLY A 412 9.86 -11.91 11.51
CA GLY A 412 11.12 -11.62 10.85
C GLY A 412 11.40 -12.42 9.60
N ALA A 413 12.66 -12.48 9.18
CA ALA A 413 13.09 -13.38 8.11
C ALA A 413 12.96 -14.85 8.55
N SER A 414 13.32 -15.13 9.80
CA SER A 414 13.30 -16.48 10.36
C SER A 414 11.97 -16.75 11.05
N CYS A 415 11.31 -17.85 10.67
CA CYS A 415 10.09 -18.28 11.33
C CYS A 415 10.42 -19.07 12.60
N LYS A 416 9.67 -18.87 13.69
CA LYS A 416 9.78 -19.75 14.85
C LYS A 416 8.67 -20.76 14.87
N ALA A 417 9.03 -22.02 15.03
CA ALA A 417 8.08 -23.10 15.18
C ALA A 417 8.29 -23.84 16.51
N LEU A 418 7.19 -24.21 17.17
CA LEU A 418 7.18 -25.13 18.29
C LEU A 418 6.45 -26.41 17.87
N LEU A 419 7.16 -27.55 17.92
CA LEU A 419 6.66 -28.86 17.51
C LEU A 419 6.40 -29.73 18.74
N GLY A 420 5.17 -30.21 18.92
CA GLY A 420 4.82 -31.24 19.91
C GLY A 420 4.96 -30.81 21.39
N SER A 421 5.70 -31.60 22.17
CA SER A 421 5.98 -31.35 23.60
C SER A 421 7.32 -30.64 23.84
N ASN A 422 7.99 -30.17 22.80
CA ASN A 422 9.24 -29.41 22.97
C ASN A 422 9.02 -28.21 23.90
N THR A 423 9.98 -27.97 24.79
CA THR A 423 9.91 -26.87 25.78
C THR A 423 10.49 -25.56 25.24
N SER A 424 11.19 -25.59 24.10
CA SER A 424 11.77 -24.41 23.45
C SER A 424 11.43 -24.36 21.96
N GLY A 425 11.01 -23.18 21.49
CA GLY A 425 10.77 -22.92 20.08
C GLY A 425 12.06 -23.05 19.28
N ARG A 426 11.98 -23.72 18.12
CA ARG A 426 13.08 -23.84 17.17
C ARG A 426 12.94 -22.75 16.12
N TRP A 427 14.06 -22.18 15.69
CA TRP A 427 14.08 -21.27 14.57
C TRP A 427 14.17 -22.11 13.29
N LEU A 428 13.19 -21.97 12.42
CA LEU A 428 13.35 -22.25 11.01
C LEU A 428 14.22 -21.12 10.46
N GLY A 429 15.23 -21.45 9.65
CA GLY A 429 16.21 -20.48 9.15
C GLY A 429 15.55 -19.28 8.46
N PRO A 430 16.34 -18.26 8.06
CA PRO A 430 15.76 -17.14 7.32
C PRO A 430 15.09 -17.68 6.06
N LEU A 431 13.78 -17.48 5.93
CA LEU A 431 13.00 -17.89 4.76
C LEU A 431 12.96 -16.71 3.81
N PHE A 432 13.88 -16.73 2.86
CA PHE A 432 13.94 -15.78 1.77
C PHE A 432 13.53 -16.47 0.48
N ILE A 433 12.68 -15.82 -0.31
CA ILE A 433 12.33 -16.27 -1.65
C ILE A 433 12.55 -15.14 -2.64
N ASP A 434 13.07 -15.43 -3.83
CA ASP A 434 13.13 -14.42 -4.88
C ASP A 434 11.80 -14.27 -5.63
N ASN A 435 11.72 -13.29 -6.55
CA ASN A 435 10.53 -13.07 -7.38
C ASN A 435 10.10 -14.27 -8.25
N ARG A 436 10.95 -15.28 -8.43
CA ARG A 436 10.64 -16.52 -9.16
C ARG A 436 10.16 -17.64 -8.23
N GLY A 437 10.32 -17.47 -6.92
CA GLY A 437 10.06 -18.47 -5.91
C GLY A 437 11.25 -19.39 -5.63
N LEU A 438 12.46 -18.99 -5.99
CA LEU A 438 13.65 -19.75 -5.59
C LEU A 438 13.98 -19.46 -4.14
N ASP A 439 14.27 -20.53 -3.40
CA ASP A 439 14.70 -20.45 -2.01
C ASP A 439 16.11 -19.81 -1.91
N CYS A 440 16.17 -18.70 -1.17
CA CYS A 440 17.37 -17.92 -0.85
C CYS A 440 17.78 -18.09 0.63
N SER A 441 17.26 -19.10 1.33
CA SER A 441 17.54 -19.31 2.77
C SER A 441 19.02 -19.54 3.09
N GLN A 442 19.79 -20.08 2.14
CA GLN A 442 21.22 -20.31 2.29
C GLN A 442 22.08 -19.13 1.80
N SER A 443 21.45 -18.08 1.27
CA SER A 443 22.14 -16.92 0.71
C SER A 443 22.77 -16.08 1.83
N ARG A 444 24.06 -15.77 1.68
CA ARG A 444 24.82 -14.93 2.62
C ARG A 444 25.09 -13.53 2.12
N ALA A 445 25.06 -13.35 0.80
CA ALA A 445 25.04 -12.06 0.21
C ALA A 445 24.11 -12.02 -0.99
N LEU A 446 23.38 -10.94 -1.11
CA LEU A 446 22.46 -10.67 -2.21
C LEU A 446 22.74 -9.27 -2.76
N ASP A 447 22.50 -9.10 -4.05
CA ASP A 447 22.50 -7.77 -4.66
C ASP A 447 21.25 -7.01 -4.21
N LEU A 448 21.36 -5.72 -3.91
CA LEU A 448 20.21 -4.90 -3.48
C LEU A 448 19.14 -4.82 -4.58
N SER A 449 19.56 -4.98 -5.84
CA SER A 449 18.67 -5.02 -7.00
C SER A 449 17.95 -6.36 -7.18
N ASP A 450 18.29 -7.40 -6.41
CA ASP A 450 17.54 -8.65 -6.42
C ASP A 450 16.21 -8.49 -5.65
N ASP A 451 15.10 -8.74 -6.34
CA ASP A 451 13.76 -8.84 -5.73
C ASP A 451 13.66 -10.10 -4.85
N VAL A 452 14.06 -9.97 -3.59
CA VAL A 452 14.00 -11.03 -2.57
C VAL A 452 13.04 -10.66 -1.45
N PHE A 453 12.17 -11.56 -1.06
CA PHE A 453 11.14 -11.33 -0.07
C PHE A 453 11.39 -12.23 1.14
N SER A 454 11.18 -11.69 2.33
CA SER A 454 11.26 -12.45 3.58
C SER A 454 9.88 -12.85 4.09
N ALA A 455 9.81 -13.78 5.05
CA ALA A 455 8.57 -14.10 5.73
C ALA A 455 7.91 -12.86 6.36
N GLN A 456 8.69 -11.95 6.97
CA GLN A 456 8.18 -10.67 7.47
C GLN A 456 7.58 -9.82 6.35
N GLU A 457 8.32 -9.58 5.28
CA GLU A 457 7.84 -8.71 4.19
C GLU A 457 6.54 -9.24 3.57
N LEU A 458 6.39 -10.56 3.47
CA LEU A 458 5.22 -11.22 2.89
C LEU A 458 4.02 -11.35 3.85
N THR A 459 4.25 -11.17 5.15
CA THR A 459 3.19 -11.24 6.18
C THR A 459 2.71 -9.87 6.62
N LEU A 460 3.43 -8.81 6.27
CA LEU A 460 2.96 -7.44 6.43
C LEU A 460 1.75 -7.18 5.53
N VAL A 461 0.79 -6.46 6.09
CA VAL A 461 -0.38 -5.97 5.36
C VAL A 461 0.12 -4.94 4.35
N SER A 462 0.20 -5.30 3.08
CA SER A 462 0.57 -4.37 2.01
C SER A 462 -0.55 -4.19 0.99
N GLN A 463 -0.62 -3.00 0.39
CA GLN A 463 -1.71 -2.60 -0.48
C GLN A 463 -1.64 -3.21 -1.90
N ASP A 464 -0.55 -3.87 -2.36
CA ASP A 464 -0.44 -4.40 -3.74
C ASP A 464 0.35 -5.73 -3.95
N ASP A 465 -0.07 -6.47 -5.00
CA ASP A 465 0.62 -7.41 -5.92
C ASP A 465 1.52 -8.59 -5.48
N LYS A 466 1.69 -8.87 -4.18
CA LYS A 466 2.57 -9.99 -3.73
C LYS A 466 1.90 -11.37 -3.61
N ASN A 467 0.71 -11.57 -4.17
CA ASN A 467 -0.06 -12.81 -4.03
C ASN A 467 0.71 -14.06 -4.50
N ARG A 468 1.47 -13.94 -5.59
CA ARG A 468 2.30 -15.03 -6.09
C ARG A 468 3.38 -15.41 -5.08
N GLN A 469 4.06 -14.43 -4.49
CA GLN A 469 5.14 -14.62 -3.54
C GLN A 469 4.63 -15.22 -2.23
N ILE A 470 3.48 -14.75 -1.71
CA ILE A 470 2.83 -15.35 -0.54
C ILE A 470 2.49 -16.82 -0.81
N SER A 471 1.92 -17.14 -1.98
CA SER A 471 1.61 -18.52 -2.35
C SER A 471 2.85 -19.42 -2.42
N LEU A 472 3.95 -18.91 -2.98
CA LEU A 472 5.24 -19.60 -3.03
C LEU A 472 5.82 -19.81 -1.62
N PHE A 473 5.77 -18.79 -0.77
CA PHE A 473 6.19 -18.86 0.63
C PHE A 473 5.40 -19.89 1.43
N SER A 474 4.07 -19.88 1.35
CA SER A 474 3.22 -20.84 2.06
C SER A 474 3.45 -22.28 1.58
N SER A 475 3.70 -22.46 0.28
CA SER A 475 4.05 -23.77 -0.29
C SER A 475 5.41 -24.29 0.22
N GLU A 476 6.40 -23.39 0.35
CA GLU A 476 7.71 -23.71 0.93
C GLU A 476 7.58 -24.14 2.40
N LEU A 477 6.81 -23.36 3.17
CA LEU A 477 6.55 -23.64 4.59
C LEU A 477 5.84 -24.99 4.79
N ALA A 478 4.86 -25.33 3.94
CA ALA A 478 4.13 -26.59 3.98
C ALA A 478 4.98 -27.81 3.60
N ARG A 479 6.11 -27.59 2.90
CA ARG A 479 7.09 -28.66 2.65
C ARG A 479 7.84 -29.04 3.92
N GLN A 480 8.13 -28.06 4.77
CA GLN A 480 8.93 -28.22 5.99
C GLN A 480 8.09 -28.66 7.20
N LEU A 481 6.82 -28.25 7.27
CA LEU A 481 5.92 -28.48 8.40
C LEU A 481 4.71 -29.32 8.00
N LYS A 482 4.44 -30.39 8.75
CA LYS A 482 3.27 -31.25 8.53
C LYS A 482 2.52 -31.46 9.85
N PRO A 483 1.50 -30.63 10.16
CA PRO A 483 0.66 -30.82 11.33
C PRO A 483 -0.28 -32.02 11.13
N THR A 484 -0.39 -32.92 12.11
CA THR A 484 -1.31 -34.08 12.06
C THR A 484 -2.63 -33.86 12.77
N ILE A 485 -2.70 -33.00 13.80
CA ILE A 485 -3.95 -32.69 14.54
C ILE A 485 -4.35 -31.23 14.37
N GLY A 486 -3.49 -30.27 14.71
CA GLY A 486 -3.84 -28.85 14.67
C GLY A 486 -2.63 -27.92 14.65
N MET A 487 -2.83 -26.73 14.08
CA MET A 487 -1.79 -25.72 13.95
C MET A 487 -2.31 -24.34 14.35
N HIS A 488 -1.57 -23.64 15.22
CA HIS A 488 -1.73 -22.20 15.40
C HIS A 488 -0.65 -21.46 14.64
N TYR A 489 -1.02 -20.38 13.95
CA TYR A 489 -0.07 -19.37 13.50
C TYR A 489 -0.41 -18.03 14.16
N LEU A 490 0.60 -17.39 14.75
CA LEU A 490 0.39 -16.20 15.54
C LEU A 490 0.25 -14.97 14.66
N VAL A 491 -0.80 -14.20 14.90
CA VAL A 491 -1.10 -12.95 14.18
C VAL A 491 -1.01 -11.76 15.13
N HIS A 492 -0.55 -10.64 14.59
CA HIS A 492 -0.55 -9.37 15.32
C HIS A 492 -1.98 -8.92 15.60
N ASP A 493 -2.21 -8.44 16.82
CA ASP A 493 -3.55 -8.13 17.31
C ASP A 493 -4.20 -6.89 16.69
N HIS A 494 -3.39 -5.95 16.18
CA HIS A 494 -3.85 -4.68 15.63
C HIS A 494 -4.18 -4.77 14.13
N HIS A 495 -3.75 -5.84 13.45
CA HIS A 495 -4.14 -6.07 12.06
C HIS A 495 -5.57 -6.58 11.97
N SER A 496 -6.32 -6.03 11.03
CA SER A 496 -7.69 -6.44 10.76
C SER A 496 -7.78 -7.82 10.08
N ASP A 497 -8.90 -8.48 10.31
CA ASP A 497 -9.35 -9.64 9.54
C ASP A 497 -9.63 -9.34 8.06
N PHE A 498 -9.72 -8.08 7.62
CA PHE A 498 -9.78 -7.75 6.21
C PHE A 498 -8.38 -7.62 5.59
N GLU A 499 -7.42 -7.13 6.37
CA GLU A 499 -6.05 -6.87 5.95
C GLU A 499 -5.21 -8.14 5.74
N THR A 500 -5.49 -9.17 6.53
CA THR A 500 -4.75 -10.44 6.53
C THR A 500 -5.37 -11.51 5.61
N TYR A 501 -6.31 -11.12 4.72
CA TYR A 501 -7.06 -12.01 3.82
C TYR A 501 -6.14 -12.92 3.00
N GLU A 502 -5.14 -12.35 2.33
CA GLU A 502 -4.21 -13.07 1.44
C GLU A 502 -3.40 -14.13 2.21
N LEU A 503 -2.88 -13.78 3.39
CA LEU A 503 -2.15 -14.71 4.26
C LEU A 503 -3.05 -15.85 4.73
N ARG A 504 -4.28 -15.54 5.17
CA ARG A 504 -5.28 -16.55 5.58
C ARG A 504 -5.59 -17.52 4.44
N ARG A 505 -5.88 -17.00 3.24
CA ARG A 505 -6.17 -17.80 2.05
C ARG A 505 -5.04 -18.78 1.75
N GLU A 506 -3.80 -18.31 1.67
CA GLU A 506 -2.68 -19.19 1.32
C GLU A 506 -2.31 -20.18 2.44
N ILE A 507 -2.46 -19.81 3.71
CA ILE A 507 -2.28 -20.74 4.83
C ILE A 507 -3.38 -21.81 4.83
N ASN A 508 -4.66 -21.44 4.72
CA ASN A 508 -5.79 -22.39 4.68
C ASN A 508 -5.71 -23.33 3.47
N ARG A 509 -5.22 -22.84 2.33
CA ARG A 509 -4.98 -23.66 1.14
C ARG A 509 -3.91 -24.73 1.35
N ASN A 510 -2.87 -24.44 2.13
CA ASN A 510 -1.74 -25.33 2.34
C ASN A 510 -1.84 -26.18 3.62
N PHE A 511 -2.64 -25.76 4.60
CA PHE A 511 -2.79 -26.41 5.90
C PHE A 511 -4.27 -26.57 6.27
N THR A 512 -4.73 -27.82 6.41
CA THR A 512 -6.16 -28.12 6.64
C THR A 512 -6.67 -27.69 8.01
N ASN A 513 -5.83 -27.77 9.06
CA ASN A 513 -6.20 -27.49 10.46
C ASN A 513 -5.40 -26.32 11.05
N ALA A 514 -5.12 -25.29 10.23
CA ALA A 514 -4.45 -24.08 10.67
C ALA A 514 -5.46 -23.03 11.13
N THR A 515 -5.23 -22.48 12.32
CA THR A 515 -6.07 -21.46 12.93
C THR A 515 -5.20 -20.26 13.31
N PRO A 516 -5.57 -19.02 12.93
CA PRO A 516 -4.88 -17.84 13.42
C PRO A 516 -5.08 -17.74 14.95
N LEU A 517 -4.07 -17.26 15.68
CA LEU A 517 -4.22 -16.95 17.10
C LEU A 517 -3.62 -15.57 17.41
N PRO A 518 -4.36 -14.65 18.05
CA PRO A 518 -3.81 -13.37 18.49
C PRO A 518 -2.60 -13.57 19.40
N LYS A 519 -1.51 -12.84 19.13
CA LYS A 519 -0.30 -12.84 19.96
C LYS A 519 -0.61 -12.50 21.42
N SER A 520 -1.61 -11.66 21.68
CA SER A 520 -2.01 -11.31 23.05
C SER A 520 -2.53 -12.51 23.85
N ILE A 521 -3.47 -13.28 23.29
CA ILE A 521 -4.01 -14.48 23.93
C ILE A 521 -2.89 -15.49 24.16
N ALA A 522 -2.08 -15.75 23.12
CA ALA A 522 -0.92 -16.63 23.23
C ALA A 522 0.03 -16.19 24.35
N SER A 523 0.27 -14.88 24.48
CA SER A 523 1.14 -14.31 25.50
C SER A 523 0.58 -14.48 26.91
N VAL A 524 -0.71 -14.23 27.15
CA VAL A 524 -1.32 -14.36 28.48
C VAL A 524 -1.40 -15.83 28.91
N PHE A 525 -1.69 -16.77 27.99
CA PHE A 525 -1.66 -18.20 28.31
C PHE A 525 -0.30 -18.69 28.80
N SER A 526 0.79 -18.06 28.33
CA SER A 526 2.15 -18.35 28.80
C SER A 526 2.41 -17.89 30.24
N THR A 527 1.68 -16.88 30.73
CA THR A 527 1.86 -16.35 32.10
C THR A 527 1.04 -17.14 33.14
N LEU A 528 -0.04 -17.81 32.72
CA LEU A 528 -0.94 -18.56 33.62
C LEU A 528 -0.29 -19.70 34.42
N THR A 529 0.93 -20.14 34.07
CA THR A 529 1.67 -21.11 34.91
C THR A 529 2.33 -20.46 36.14
N LYS A 530 2.58 -19.15 36.10
CA LYS A 530 3.39 -18.41 37.08
C LYS A 530 2.61 -17.33 37.80
N GLN A 531 1.56 -16.81 37.18
CA GLN A 531 0.72 -15.76 37.72
C GLN A 531 -0.71 -16.29 37.90
N GLN A 532 -1.24 -16.10 39.10
CA GLN A 532 -2.66 -16.30 39.38
C GLN A 532 -3.37 -14.95 39.24
N PHE A 533 -4.32 -14.87 38.31
CA PHE A 533 -5.16 -13.69 38.12
C PHE A 533 -6.47 -13.81 38.90
N LYS A 534 -7.04 -12.67 39.26
CA LYS A 534 -8.37 -12.55 39.85
C LYS A 534 -9.38 -12.13 38.79
N ARG A 535 -10.66 -12.37 39.08
CA ARG A 535 -11.76 -11.85 38.26
C ARG A 535 -11.61 -10.34 38.10
N ASN A 536 -11.78 -9.84 36.87
CA ASN A 536 -11.68 -8.42 36.51
C ASN A 536 -10.27 -7.82 36.66
N ASP A 537 -9.22 -8.66 36.68
CA ASP A 537 -7.86 -8.20 36.42
C ASP A 537 -7.70 -7.83 34.94
N LEU A 538 -7.02 -6.71 34.70
CA LEU A 538 -6.64 -6.24 33.36
C LEU A 538 -5.22 -6.68 33.04
N ILE A 539 -5.02 -7.30 31.89
CA ILE A 539 -3.71 -7.59 31.31
C ILE A 539 -3.56 -6.79 30.00
N MET A 540 -2.70 -5.78 30.02
CA MET A 540 -2.35 -4.98 28.85
C MET A 540 -1.21 -5.64 28.09
N VAL A 541 -1.50 -6.21 26.93
CA VAL A 541 -0.48 -6.80 26.07
C VAL A 541 0.04 -5.77 25.09
N LEU A 542 1.35 -5.54 25.10
CA LEU A 542 2.02 -4.50 24.34
C LEU A 542 2.75 -5.12 23.14
N ASP A 543 2.43 -4.63 21.95
CA ASP A 543 3.02 -5.06 20.69
C ASP A 543 3.49 -3.84 19.89
N SER A 544 4.36 -4.07 18.93
CA SER A 544 4.83 -3.01 18.04
C SER A 544 5.09 -3.57 16.66
N ASP A 545 4.89 -2.71 15.66
CA ASP A 545 5.08 -3.03 14.26
C ASP A 545 5.70 -1.82 13.54
N HIS A 546 5.51 -1.75 12.22
CA HIS A 546 5.91 -0.63 11.38
C HIS A 546 5.10 0.67 11.57
N GLU A 547 3.83 0.60 11.95
CA GLU A 547 2.95 1.77 12.06
C GLU A 547 2.91 2.40 13.47
N GLY A 548 3.37 1.68 14.49
CA GLY A 548 3.35 2.20 15.84
C GLY A 548 3.53 1.16 16.95
N ILE A 549 3.03 1.54 18.13
CA ILE A 549 2.94 0.69 19.30
C ILE A 549 1.49 0.57 19.69
N TYR A 550 1.09 -0.66 19.99
CA TYR A 550 -0.29 -1.03 20.30
C TYR A 550 -0.38 -1.71 21.65
N ALA A 551 -1.54 -1.52 22.29
CA ALA A 551 -1.94 -2.19 23.52
C ALA A 551 -3.23 -2.96 23.27
N THR A 552 -3.23 -4.26 23.53
CA THR A 552 -4.44 -5.09 23.52
C THR A 552 -4.87 -5.36 24.97
N PRO A 553 -6.03 -4.84 25.40
CA PRO A 553 -6.58 -5.16 26.71
C PRO A 553 -7.14 -6.58 26.74
N ILE A 554 -6.74 -7.37 27.75
CA ILE A 554 -7.33 -8.69 28.05
C ILE A 554 -7.87 -8.65 29.48
N ILE A 555 -9.12 -9.05 29.68
CA ILE A 555 -9.75 -9.15 31.00
C ILE A 555 -9.82 -10.63 31.42
N TYR A 556 -9.47 -10.91 32.68
CA TYR A 556 -9.66 -12.24 33.26
C TYR A 556 -11.09 -12.41 33.78
N CYS A 557 -11.87 -13.28 33.13
CA CYS A 557 -13.30 -13.44 33.36
C CYS A 557 -13.64 -14.84 33.91
N TRP A 558 -14.76 -14.93 34.63
CA TRP A 558 -15.33 -16.19 35.13
C TRP A 558 -16.70 -16.41 34.48
N GLY A 559 -16.97 -17.65 34.05
CA GLY A 559 -18.26 -18.10 33.55
C GLY A 559 -19.27 -18.33 34.67
N GLU A 560 -20.42 -18.90 34.31
CA GLU A 560 -21.53 -19.12 35.25
C GLU A 560 -21.22 -20.23 36.27
N ASN A 561 -20.41 -21.22 35.90
CA ASN A 561 -20.03 -22.31 36.79
C ASN A 561 -18.63 -22.13 37.39
N PRO A 562 -18.39 -22.60 38.63
CA PRO A 562 -17.05 -22.66 39.22
C PRO A 562 -16.08 -23.46 38.34
N GLY A 563 -14.96 -22.85 37.92
CA GLY A 563 -13.96 -23.46 37.04
C GLY A 563 -14.05 -23.06 35.56
N ASP A 564 -15.08 -22.28 35.18
CA ASP A 564 -15.26 -21.70 33.84
C ASP A 564 -14.48 -20.39 33.66
N GLU A 565 -13.20 -20.38 34.00
CA GLU A 565 -12.33 -19.22 33.81
C GLU A 565 -11.92 -19.07 32.33
N TYR A 566 -12.00 -17.85 31.80
CA TYR A 566 -11.64 -17.54 30.42
C TYR A 566 -11.02 -16.14 30.29
N LEU A 567 -10.30 -15.92 29.18
CA LEU A 567 -9.75 -14.61 28.82
C LEU A 567 -10.71 -13.88 27.87
N GLU A 568 -10.94 -12.59 28.08
CA GLU A 568 -11.72 -11.78 27.17
C GLU A 568 -10.82 -10.72 26.52
N ARG A 569 -10.53 -10.90 25.22
CA ARG A 569 -9.71 -9.97 24.45
C ARG A 569 -10.58 -8.82 23.95
N HIS A 570 -10.06 -7.60 24.07
CA HIS A 570 -10.65 -6.41 23.48
C HIS A 570 -9.82 -5.88 22.30
N PRO A 571 -10.42 -5.09 21.39
CA PRO A 571 -9.70 -4.46 20.28
C PRO A 571 -8.47 -3.68 20.73
N SER A 572 -7.40 -3.75 19.93
CA SER A 572 -6.14 -3.06 20.19
C SER A 572 -6.26 -1.54 20.11
N ILE A 573 -5.44 -0.85 20.90
CA ILE A 573 -5.39 0.61 21.02
C ILE A 573 -4.00 1.08 20.59
N LYS A 574 -3.92 2.03 19.66
CA LYS A 574 -2.65 2.64 19.25
C LYS A 574 -2.18 3.64 20.32
N LEU A 575 -1.00 3.40 20.88
CA LEU A 575 -0.40 4.21 21.95
C LEU A 575 0.59 5.25 21.42
N SER A 576 1.26 4.95 20.30
CA SER A 576 2.26 5.82 19.67
C SER A 576 2.35 5.53 18.18
N THR A 577 2.68 6.55 17.39
CA THR A 577 3.01 6.44 15.95
C THR A 577 4.48 6.08 15.70
N GLN A 578 5.34 6.15 16.72
CA GLN A 578 6.75 5.76 16.62
C GLN A 578 6.93 4.27 16.97
N GLY A 579 6.81 3.40 15.96
CA GLY A 579 6.99 1.95 16.08
C GLY A 579 8.44 1.47 15.92
N GLU A 580 8.62 0.15 15.77
CA GLU A 580 9.93 -0.50 15.63
C GLU A 580 10.74 0.01 14.43
N ARG A 581 10.06 0.30 13.31
CA ARG A 581 10.69 0.75 12.05
C ARG A 581 11.48 2.04 12.24
N HIS A 582 10.88 3.07 12.83
CA HIS A 582 11.53 4.36 13.05
C HIS A 582 12.77 4.22 13.94
N LEU A 583 12.67 3.44 15.01
CA LEU A 583 13.78 3.21 15.94
C LEU A 583 14.95 2.50 15.28
N LEU A 584 14.66 1.51 14.43
CA LEU A 584 15.70 0.79 13.67
C LEU A 584 16.31 1.66 12.59
N GLN A 585 15.50 2.46 11.89
CA GLN A 585 15.96 3.36 10.86
C GLN A 585 16.96 4.36 11.42
N ASP A 586 16.60 5.06 12.50
CA ASP A 586 17.49 5.98 13.19
C ASP A 586 18.81 5.32 13.59
N ALA A 587 18.73 4.14 14.21
CA ALA A 587 19.91 3.43 14.71
C ALA A 587 20.82 2.94 13.56
N LEU A 588 20.25 2.41 12.47
CA LEU A 588 21.01 1.90 11.33
C LEU A 588 21.65 3.04 10.52
N GLU A 589 20.94 4.13 10.27
CA GLU A 589 21.49 5.30 9.58
C GLU A 589 22.63 5.94 10.39
N GLN A 590 22.47 6.08 11.72
CA GLN A 590 23.54 6.56 12.62
C GLN A 590 24.77 5.67 12.64
N SER A 591 24.62 4.38 12.30
CA SER A 591 25.74 3.44 12.20
C SER A 591 26.50 3.51 10.86
N GLY A 592 26.07 4.38 9.94
CA GLY A 592 26.70 4.64 8.66
C GLY A 592 26.14 3.84 7.48
N LEU A 593 24.94 3.26 7.61
CA LEU A 593 24.23 2.66 6.47
C LEU A 593 23.50 3.75 5.66
N PRO A 594 23.55 3.69 4.31
CA PRO A 594 22.67 4.48 3.47
C PRO A 594 21.19 4.17 3.75
N LYS A 595 20.31 5.18 3.61
CA LYS A 595 18.87 5.07 3.88
C LYS A 595 18.21 3.90 3.14
N ASN A 596 18.44 3.76 1.83
CA ASN A 596 17.90 2.66 1.01
C ASN A 596 18.32 1.26 1.52
N VAL A 597 19.56 1.12 1.99
CA VAL A 597 20.07 -0.15 2.55
C VAL A 597 19.48 -0.41 3.93
N ALA A 598 19.36 0.62 4.77
CA ALA A 598 18.73 0.51 6.10
C ALA A 598 17.25 0.10 5.99
N GLU A 599 16.50 0.76 5.11
CA GLU A 599 15.10 0.42 4.79
C GLU A 599 14.99 -1.04 4.36
N ARG A 600 15.88 -1.49 3.46
CA ARG A 600 15.85 -2.88 3.00
C ARG A 600 16.11 -3.91 4.10
N PHE A 601 17.03 -3.63 5.02
CA PHE A 601 17.23 -4.51 6.18
C PHE A 601 16.00 -4.57 7.08
N ILE A 602 15.29 -3.46 7.27
CA ILE A 602 14.07 -3.38 8.09
C ILE A 602 12.89 -4.13 7.45
N GLU A 603 12.80 -4.12 6.11
CA GLU A 603 11.81 -4.91 5.37
C GLU A 603 12.07 -6.41 5.50
N LEU A 604 13.35 -6.83 5.37
CA LEU A 604 13.72 -8.22 5.37
C LEU A 604 13.73 -8.85 6.78
N TYR A 605 14.14 -8.10 7.81
CA TYR A 605 14.41 -8.63 9.15
C TYR A 605 13.65 -7.93 10.27
N SER A 606 13.29 -8.71 11.29
CA SER A 606 12.53 -8.18 12.43
C SER A 606 13.44 -7.36 13.34
N TYR A 607 12.86 -6.46 14.13
CA TYR A 607 13.57 -5.75 15.18
C TYR A 607 14.42 -6.68 16.05
N ARG A 608 13.86 -7.84 16.42
CA ARG A 608 14.55 -8.85 17.20
C ARG A 608 15.80 -9.37 16.49
N GLU A 609 15.71 -9.71 15.22
CA GLU A 609 16.84 -10.28 14.47
C GLU A 609 17.95 -9.26 14.26
N ILE A 610 17.62 -8.00 13.99
CA ILE A 610 18.59 -6.92 13.84
C ILE A 610 19.30 -6.67 15.18
N VAL A 611 18.56 -6.44 16.27
CA VAL A 611 19.14 -6.09 17.57
C VAL A 611 19.90 -7.26 18.22
N THR A 612 19.48 -8.50 17.97
CA THR A 612 20.20 -9.69 18.48
C THR A 612 21.32 -10.18 17.57
N ASN A 613 21.65 -9.43 16.50
CA ASN A 613 22.69 -9.76 15.53
C ASN A 613 22.51 -11.15 14.91
N LYS A 614 21.25 -11.48 14.57
CA LYS A 614 20.89 -12.70 13.83
C LYS A 614 20.69 -12.46 12.34
N ALA A 615 20.53 -11.20 11.94
CA ALA A 615 20.45 -10.78 10.56
C ALA A 615 21.85 -10.76 9.91
N ASN A 616 22.25 -11.92 9.39
CA ASN A 616 23.61 -12.16 8.90
C ASN A 616 23.79 -11.95 7.38
N LEU A 617 22.74 -11.54 6.67
CA LEU A 617 22.81 -11.27 5.23
C LEU A 617 23.64 -10.01 4.96
N VAL A 618 24.48 -10.08 3.93
CA VAL A 618 25.22 -8.95 3.40
C VAL A 618 24.51 -8.45 2.14
N LEU A 619 24.25 -7.15 2.05
CA LEU A 619 23.65 -6.53 0.88
C LEU A 619 24.72 -5.80 0.08
N LYS A 620 24.77 -6.04 -1.23
CA LYS A 620 25.64 -5.32 -2.15
C LYS A 620 24.83 -4.23 -2.85
N ASP A 621 25.27 -2.99 -2.74
CA ASP A 621 24.71 -1.86 -3.48
C ASP A 621 25.82 -1.22 -4.34
N ALA A 622 25.66 -1.34 -5.66
CA ALA A 622 26.67 -1.01 -6.66
C ALA A 622 28.05 -1.64 -6.37
N ASN A 623 29.00 -0.84 -5.88
CA ASN A 623 30.37 -1.29 -5.59
C ASN A 623 30.65 -1.53 -4.10
N TYR A 624 29.66 -1.32 -3.23
CA TYR A 624 29.81 -1.39 -1.79
C TYR A 624 29.00 -2.54 -1.19
N TRP A 625 29.48 -3.04 -0.05
CA TRP A 625 28.88 -4.18 0.65
C TRP A 625 28.54 -3.75 2.07
N TYR A 626 27.35 -4.11 2.52
CA TYR A 626 26.76 -3.64 3.77
C TYR A 626 26.24 -4.81 4.59
N ARG A 627 26.35 -4.67 5.91
CA ARG A 627 25.82 -5.61 6.90
C ARG A 627 25.22 -4.82 8.05
N ILE A 628 24.47 -5.51 8.90
CA ILE A 628 24.08 -4.97 10.20
C ILE A 628 25.30 -4.98 11.14
N PRO A 629 25.62 -3.85 11.79
CA PRO A 629 26.75 -3.76 12.71
C PRO A 629 26.47 -4.51 14.02
N THR A 630 27.51 -5.13 14.58
CA THR A 630 27.42 -5.81 15.87
C THR A 630 27.26 -4.80 17.01
N GLY A 631 26.32 -5.04 17.92
CA GLY A 631 26.11 -4.20 19.10
C GLY A 631 25.31 -2.91 18.86
N LEU A 632 24.49 -2.89 17.81
CA LEU A 632 23.59 -1.78 17.47
C LEU A 632 22.79 -1.32 18.72
N LYS A 633 22.92 -0.04 19.07
CA LYS A 633 22.17 0.57 20.18
C LYS A 633 20.92 1.23 19.64
N VAL A 634 19.76 0.68 19.98
CA VAL A 634 18.46 1.26 19.64
C VAL A 634 17.89 2.01 20.84
N SER A 635 17.31 3.18 20.60
CA SER A 635 16.65 4.01 21.61
C SER A 635 15.47 3.27 22.25
N ARG A 636 15.07 3.71 23.46
CA ARG A 636 13.92 3.14 24.18
C ARG A 636 12.69 3.96 23.87
N VAL A 637 11.55 3.29 23.72
CA VAL A 637 10.27 3.99 23.63
C VAL A 637 9.69 4.23 25.01
N ASP A 638 9.31 5.49 25.26
CA ASP A 638 8.52 5.90 26.41
C ASP A 638 7.05 6.01 26.02
N ILE A 639 6.22 5.16 26.61
CA ILE A 639 4.76 5.10 26.40
C ILE A 639 4.01 5.22 27.73
N LYS A 640 4.69 5.67 28.79
CA LYS A 640 4.16 5.63 30.16
C LYS A 640 2.86 6.43 30.29
N ASP A 641 2.85 7.67 29.80
CA ASP A 641 1.71 8.56 29.98
C ASP A 641 0.48 8.08 29.20
N ALA A 642 0.70 7.55 27.99
CA ALA A 642 -0.35 6.92 27.19
C ALA A 642 -0.94 5.68 27.91
N LEU A 643 -0.09 4.81 28.47
CA LEU A 643 -0.55 3.64 29.23
C LEU A 643 -1.35 4.01 30.47
N ILE A 644 -0.87 4.99 31.25
CA ILE A 644 -1.56 5.44 32.47
C ILE A 644 -2.92 6.03 32.13
N LYS A 645 -3.00 6.82 31.04
CA LYS A 645 -4.24 7.38 30.53
C LYS A 645 -5.26 6.27 30.24
N GLU A 646 -4.89 5.25 29.47
CA GLU A 646 -5.81 4.16 29.10
C GLU A 646 -6.26 3.29 30.30
N VAL A 647 -5.37 3.06 31.27
CA VAL A 647 -5.72 2.30 32.49
C VAL A 647 -6.60 3.11 33.45
N GLY A 648 -6.41 4.43 33.52
CA GLY A 648 -7.06 5.31 34.50
C GLY A 648 -8.57 5.48 34.33
N TYR A 649 -9.14 5.17 33.16
CA TYR A 649 -10.57 5.40 32.85
C TYR A 649 -11.52 4.27 33.30
N LYS A 650 -11.03 3.12 33.75
CA LYS A 650 -11.86 1.93 33.98
C LYS A 650 -11.64 1.31 35.38
N LYS A 651 -12.72 0.77 35.96
CA LYS A 651 -12.69 0.09 37.27
C LYS A 651 -12.22 -1.36 37.12
N PHE A 652 -10.97 -1.63 37.47
CA PHE A 652 -10.38 -2.97 37.51
C PHE A 652 -9.80 -3.29 38.88
N GLU A 653 -9.61 -4.58 39.18
CA GLU A 653 -8.97 -5.01 40.44
C GLU A 653 -7.47 -4.68 40.43
N LYS A 654 -6.73 -5.20 39.45
CA LYS A 654 -5.31 -4.88 39.21
C LYS A 654 -5.01 -4.83 37.71
N ALA A 655 -4.00 -4.05 37.36
CA ALA A 655 -3.45 -3.98 36.01
C ALA A 655 -2.05 -4.61 35.92
N TYR A 656 -1.87 -5.47 34.92
CA TYR A 656 -0.63 -6.14 34.55
C TYR A 656 -0.25 -5.76 33.11
N PHE A 657 1.04 -5.83 32.80
CA PHE A 657 1.59 -5.48 31.48
C PHE A 657 2.44 -6.64 30.97
N VAL A 658 2.20 -7.04 29.73
CA VAL A 658 2.94 -8.11 29.05
C VAL A 658 3.50 -7.53 27.77
N SER A 659 4.81 -7.57 27.57
CA SER A 659 5.43 -7.11 26.33
C SER A 659 5.70 -8.27 25.39
N VAL A 660 5.14 -8.21 24.18
CA VAL A 660 5.38 -9.15 23.08
C VAL A 660 6.57 -8.69 22.24
N SER A 661 6.67 -7.37 22.01
CA SER A 661 7.77 -6.76 21.29
C SER A 661 9.00 -6.57 22.20
N PRO A 662 10.20 -7.01 21.78
CA PRO A 662 11.44 -6.74 22.52
C PRO A 662 11.85 -5.25 22.52
N ALA A 663 11.25 -4.41 21.68
CA ALA A 663 11.47 -2.96 21.68
C ALA A 663 10.86 -2.30 22.93
N ILE A 664 9.75 -2.85 23.42
CA ILE A 664 9.02 -2.32 24.57
C ILE A 664 9.57 -2.93 25.86
N LYS A 665 10.39 -2.15 26.57
CA LYS A 665 10.96 -2.52 27.87
C LYS A 665 10.10 -1.98 29.02
N HIS A 666 10.39 -2.48 30.23
CA HIS A 666 9.76 -2.02 31.46
C HIS A 666 9.84 -0.50 31.59
N GLN A 667 8.68 0.14 31.76
CA GLN A 667 8.53 1.59 31.83
C GLN A 667 8.80 2.12 33.24
N LYS A 668 9.43 3.28 33.33
CA LYS A 668 9.82 3.87 34.63
C LYS A 668 8.56 4.27 35.42
N GLY A 669 8.39 3.72 36.62
CA GLY A 669 7.26 4.00 37.51
C GLY A 669 6.18 2.90 37.56
N ILE A 670 6.26 1.89 36.71
CA ILE A 670 5.46 0.65 36.85
C ILE A 670 6.20 -0.29 37.82
N LYS A 671 5.46 -1.04 38.67
CA LYS A 671 6.09 -2.01 39.58
C LYS A 671 6.54 -3.25 38.82
N ALA A 672 7.69 -3.80 39.18
CA ALA A 672 8.21 -5.03 38.56
C ALA A 672 7.24 -6.23 38.65
N THR A 673 6.42 -6.30 39.72
CA THR A 673 5.39 -7.34 39.89
C THR A 673 4.19 -7.20 38.95
N GLN A 674 4.01 -6.03 38.33
CA GLN A 674 2.97 -5.80 37.33
C GLN A 674 3.47 -6.08 35.91
N TRP A 675 4.78 -6.15 35.69
CA TRP A 675 5.37 -6.39 34.38
C TRP A 675 5.76 -7.87 34.21
N LEU A 676 4.96 -8.62 33.45
CA LEU A 676 5.09 -10.06 33.32
C LEU A 676 5.90 -10.43 32.08
N LYS A 677 6.72 -11.49 32.21
CA LYS A 677 7.45 -12.08 31.08
C LYS A 677 6.59 -13.15 30.41
N SER A 678 6.41 -13.03 29.10
CA SER A 678 5.67 -13.99 28.27
C SER A 678 6.57 -14.74 27.27
N ASP A 679 6.05 -15.84 26.77
CA ASP A 679 6.54 -16.54 25.59
C ASP A 679 5.33 -17.01 24.75
N PRO A 680 4.93 -16.25 23.71
CA PRO A 680 3.70 -16.51 22.95
C PRO A 680 3.62 -17.93 22.37
N LEU A 681 4.74 -18.49 21.90
CA LEU A 681 4.79 -19.82 21.30
C LEU A 681 4.38 -20.92 22.29
N SER A 682 4.92 -20.89 23.51
CA SER A 682 4.57 -21.88 24.52
C SER A 682 3.15 -21.71 25.04
N GLY A 683 2.68 -20.46 25.17
CA GLY A 683 1.29 -20.19 25.57
C GLY A 683 0.27 -20.66 24.52
N SER A 684 0.55 -20.45 23.23
CA SER A 684 -0.26 -20.98 22.12
C SER A 684 -0.31 -22.51 22.12
N GLN A 685 0.85 -23.17 22.24
CA GLN A 685 0.91 -24.63 22.26
C GLN A 685 0.17 -25.23 23.45
N ARG A 686 0.17 -24.53 24.60
CA ARG A 686 -0.62 -24.89 25.77
C ARG A 686 -2.12 -24.77 25.48
N LEU A 687 -2.55 -23.64 24.90
CA LEU A 687 -3.95 -23.42 24.56
C LEU A 687 -4.45 -24.49 23.58
N LEU A 688 -3.68 -24.79 22.54
CA LEU A 688 -4.04 -25.78 21.52
C LEU A 688 -4.23 -27.18 22.13
N LYS A 689 -3.37 -27.59 23.07
CA LYS A 689 -3.52 -28.84 23.84
C LYS A 689 -4.78 -28.84 24.71
N LEU A 690 -5.05 -27.73 25.40
CA LEU A 690 -6.22 -27.60 26.26
C LEU A 690 -7.54 -27.64 25.46
N GLN A 691 -7.58 -26.96 24.31
CA GLN A 691 -8.72 -27.00 23.39
C GLN A 691 -8.98 -28.41 22.86
N HIS A 692 -7.92 -29.15 22.53
CA HIS A 692 -8.06 -30.55 22.12
C HIS A 692 -8.57 -31.46 23.25
N GLN A 693 -8.09 -31.28 24.47
CA GLN A 693 -8.51 -32.07 25.64
C GLN A 693 -9.93 -31.73 26.12
N GLN A 694 -10.36 -30.48 25.96
CA GLN A 694 -11.63 -29.95 26.47
C GLN A 694 -12.35 -29.12 25.41
N PRO A 695 -12.83 -29.71 24.30
CA PRO A 695 -13.36 -28.96 23.15
C PRO A 695 -14.59 -28.11 23.48
N LYS A 696 -15.36 -28.49 24.51
CA LYS A 696 -16.54 -27.74 24.95
C LYS A 696 -16.24 -26.55 25.87
N LYS A 697 -15.04 -26.48 26.46
CA LYS A 697 -14.67 -25.41 27.40
C LYS A 697 -14.36 -24.12 26.64
N ILE A 698 -14.81 -22.99 27.19
CA ILE A 698 -14.45 -21.65 26.71
C ILE A 698 -13.13 -21.27 27.37
N PHE A 699 -12.08 -21.12 26.57
CA PHE A 699 -10.78 -20.66 27.05
C PHE A 699 -10.59 -19.17 26.88
N TRP A 700 -11.19 -18.61 25.84
CA TRP A 700 -11.19 -17.18 25.60
C TRP A 700 -12.39 -16.76 24.74
N LYS A 701 -12.75 -15.49 24.81
CA LYS A 701 -13.71 -14.79 23.97
C LYS A 701 -13.02 -13.61 23.30
N ASP A 702 -13.52 -13.23 22.13
CA ASP A 702 -13.02 -12.08 21.39
C ASP A 702 -14.10 -11.03 21.23
N HIS A 703 -13.84 -9.81 21.70
CA HIS A 703 -14.65 -8.66 21.34
C HIS A 703 -14.28 -8.22 19.94
N LEU A 704 -15.23 -8.41 19.02
CA LEU A 704 -15.05 -7.99 17.65
C LEU A 704 -14.90 -6.46 17.60
N PRO A 705 -14.01 -5.93 16.74
CA PRO A 705 -13.91 -4.51 16.54
C PRO A 705 -15.24 -3.97 15.98
N GLN A 706 -15.59 -2.74 16.34
CA GLN A 706 -16.78 -2.09 15.80
C GLN A 706 -16.72 -2.10 14.28
N LEU A 707 -17.81 -2.47 13.65
CA LEU A 707 -18.01 -2.37 12.21
C LEU A 707 -19.23 -1.52 11.98
N MET A 708 -19.07 -0.46 11.20
CA MET A 708 -20.13 0.51 10.99
C MET A 708 -20.07 1.11 9.59
N THR A 709 -21.17 1.64 9.12
CA THR A 709 -21.21 2.54 7.96
C THR A 709 -21.92 3.82 8.38
N ARG A 710 -21.85 4.86 7.56
CA ARG A 710 -22.56 6.12 7.82
C ARG A 710 -23.77 6.20 6.90
N LEU A 711 -24.96 6.34 7.48
CA LEU A 711 -26.23 6.39 6.74
C LEU A 711 -27.06 7.61 7.14
N PRO A 712 -27.84 8.19 6.21
CA PRO A 712 -28.80 9.22 6.54
C PRO A 712 -29.92 8.66 7.43
N VAL A 713 -30.02 9.15 8.66
CA VAL A 713 -31.07 8.83 9.64
C VAL A 713 -31.78 10.11 10.06
N ASN A 714 -33.08 10.22 9.79
CA ASN A 714 -33.89 11.42 10.06
C ASN A 714 -33.32 12.71 9.44
N GLY A 715 -32.77 12.63 8.22
CA GLY A 715 -32.22 13.79 7.52
C GLY A 715 -30.75 14.10 7.82
N ILE A 716 -30.10 13.38 8.76
CA ILE A 716 -28.72 13.61 9.20
C ILE A 716 -27.96 12.29 9.17
N GLU A 717 -26.72 12.33 8.72
CA GLU A 717 -25.88 11.14 8.64
C GLU A 717 -25.37 10.69 10.02
N LYS A 718 -25.58 9.42 10.35
CA LYS A 718 -25.18 8.80 11.62
C LYS A 718 -24.50 7.46 11.41
N ASP A 719 -23.75 7.04 12.41
CA ASP A 719 -23.17 5.70 12.46
C ASP A 719 -24.28 4.63 12.54
N PHE A 720 -24.25 3.70 11.59
CA PHE A 720 -25.01 2.45 11.57
C PHE A 720 -24.05 1.32 11.91
N PHE A 721 -24.22 0.68 13.07
CA PHE A 721 -23.32 -0.37 13.55
C PHE A 721 -23.78 -1.75 13.06
N PHE A 722 -22.95 -2.42 12.26
CA PHE A 722 -23.05 -3.85 11.99
C PHE A 722 -22.53 -4.68 13.16
N VAL A 723 -21.49 -4.19 13.84
CA VAL A 723 -20.93 -4.75 15.06
C VAL A 723 -20.73 -3.60 16.04
N ASP A 724 -21.35 -3.70 17.22
CA ASP A 724 -21.24 -2.69 18.26
C ASP A 724 -19.98 -2.90 19.13
N SER A 725 -19.82 -2.11 20.19
CA SER A 725 -18.66 -2.26 21.09
C SER A 725 -18.80 -3.34 22.16
N TYR A 726 -19.94 -4.01 22.24
CA TYR A 726 -20.26 -5.01 23.26
C TYR A 726 -20.30 -6.43 22.71
N THR A 727 -20.30 -6.57 21.38
CA THR A 727 -20.28 -7.85 20.68
C THR A 727 -19.03 -8.65 21.05
N SER A 728 -19.23 -9.82 21.67
CA SER A 728 -18.18 -10.75 22.10
C SER A 728 -18.55 -12.14 21.62
N ILE A 729 -17.62 -12.82 20.93
CA ILE A 729 -17.85 -14.14 20.34
C ILE A 729 -16.90 -15.17 20.94
N LYS A 730 -17.29 -16.45 20.87
CA LYS A 730 -16.37 -17.58 21.13
C LYS A 730 -15.64 -17.91 19.82
N PRO A 731 -14.32 -17.75 19.74
CA PRO A 731 -13.58 -18.01 18.51
C PRO A 731 -13.45 -19.52 18.28
N GLU A 732 -14.21 -20.04 17.33
CA GLU A 732 -14.15 -21.43 16.90
C GLU A 732 -14.07 -21.50 15.38
N ARG A 733 -13.06 -22.23 14.89
CA ARG A 733 -12.89 -22.45 13.45
C ARG A 733 -14.03 -23.28 12.90
N ASP A 734 -14.44 -22.98 11.67
CA ASP A 734 -15.51 -23.67 10.93
C ASP A 734 -16.91 -23.57 11.57
N ILE A 735 -17.08 -22.77 12.64
CA ILE A 735 -18.37 -22.51 13.31
C ILE A 735 -18.79 -21.07 13.07
N SER A 736 -19.94 -20.89 12.40
CA SER A 736 -20.52 -19.59 12.12
C SER A 736 -21.37 -19.10 13.29
N VAL A 737 -21.08 -17.90 13.78
CA VAL A 737 -21.80 -17.25 14.90
C VAL A 737 -22.63 -16.08 14.36
N PRO A 738 -23.95 -16.03 14.62
CA PRO A 738 -24.77 -14.88 14.26
C PRO A 738 -24.42 -13.67 15.13
N ILE A 739 -24.44 -12.49 14.53
CA ILE A 739 -24.31 -11.19 15.20
C ILE A 739 -25.63 -10.46 15.01
N ASP A 740 -26.27 -10.12 16.13
CA ASP A 740 -27.58 -9.49 16.13
C ASP A 740 -27.50 -8.05 15.61
N ILE A 741 -28.32 -7.74 14.61
CA ILE A 741 -28.51 -6.40 14.06
C ILE A 741 -30.01 -6.08 14.17
N GLU A 742 -30.37 -5.23 15.13
CA GLU A 742 -31.78 -4.85 15.35
C GLU A 742 -32.31 -3.84 14.32
N GLN A 743 -31.41 -3.17 13.60
CA GLN A 743 -31.73 -2.05 12.72
C GLN A 743 -31.91 -2.53 11.27
N THR A 744 -32.92 -1.99 10.58
CA THR A 744 -33.16 -2.29 9.15
C THR A 744 -32.32 -1.39 8.25
N PHE A 745 -32.08 -1.84 7.02
CA PHE A 745 -31.30 -1.11 6.02
C PHE A 745 -32.13 -0.90 4.75
N THR A 746 -32.14 0.31 4.20
CA THR A 746 -32.88 0.62 2.99
C THR A 746 -31.96 0.61 1.76
N LEU A 747 -32.22 -0.30 0.81
CA LEU A 747 -31.53 -0.34 -0.46
C LEU A 747 -32.16 0.67 -1.44
N PRO A 748 -31.37 1.57 -2.05
CA PRO A 748 -31.89 2.60 -2.95
C PRO A 748 -32.37 2.03 -4.29
N SER A 749 -33.37 2.69 -4.88
CA SER A 749 -33.86 2.44 -6.23
C SER A 749 -32.90 2.90 -7.34
N GLY A 750 -33.10 2.41 -8.57
CA GLY A 750 -32.42 2.88 -9.78
C GLY A 750 -31.00 2.36 -10.00
N LYS A 751 -30.32 1.82 -8.98
CA LYS A 751 -28.95 1.29 -9.08
C LYS A 751 -28.93 -0.24 -9.05
N LYS A 752 -28.10 -0.85 -9.91
CA LYS A 752 -27.80 -2.29 -9.86
C LYS A 752 -26.68 -2.59 -8.87
N ASP A 753 -25.65 -1.75 -8.89
CA ASP A 753 -24.49 -1.88 -8.02
C ASP A 753 -24.59 -0.82 -6.94
N ILE A 754 -24.71 -1.25 -5.68
CA ILE A 754 -24.82 -0.39 -4.51
C ILE A 754 -23.52 -0.55 -3.73
N ARG A 755 -22.75 0.54 -3.65
CA ARG A 755 -21.47 0.61 -2.96
C ARG A 755 -21.57 1.56 -1.78
N PHE A 756 -20.98 1.17 -0.65
CA PHE A 756 -20.80 2.06 0.49
C PHE A 756 -19.55 1.70 1.30
N SER A 757 -19.05 2.68 2.03
CA SER A 757 -17.87 2.54 2.88
C SER A 757 -18.24 1.92 4.22
N VAL A 758 -17.47 0.93 4.66
CA VAL A 758 -17.57 0.32 5.98
C VAL A 758 -16.31 0.68 6.76
N TYR A 759 -16.49 1.17 7.98
CA TYR A 759 -15.42 1.54 8.89
C TYR A 759 -15.29 0.47 9.97
N GLN A 760 -14.05 0.06 10.25
CA GLN A 760 -13.72 -0.81 11.36
C GLN A 760 -12.90 -0.05 12.42
N GLY A 761 -13.24 -0.24 13.69
CA GLY A 761 -12.55 0.40 14.82
C GLY A 761 -13.21 1.70 15.29
N LYS A 762 -12.46 2.51 16.04
CA LYS A 762 -12.97 3.71 16.73
C LYS A 762 -12.08 4.93 16.49
N GLY A 763 -12.70 6.10 16.36
CA GLY A 763 -12.00 7.39 16.33
C GLY A 763 -11.10 7.58 15.11
N SER A 764 -9.93 8.20 15.32
CA SER A 764 -8.95 8.51 14.26
C SER A 764 -8.22 7.29 13.69
N ASN A 765 -8.31 6.11 14.34
CA ASN A 765 -7.64 4.89 13.89
C ASN A 765 -8.60 3.93 13.16
N ARG A 766 -9.74 4.44 12.69
CA ARG A 766 -10.71 3.64 11.95
C ARG A 766 -10.14 3.28 10.57
N GLN A 767 -10.32 2.04 10.16
CA GLN A 767 -9.94 1.57 8.83
C GLN A 767 -11.17 1.53 7.92
N ALA A 768 -11.04 1.94 6.66
CA ALA A 768 -12.13 1.97 5.70
C ALA A 768 -12.04 0.82 4.68
N PHE A 769 -13.15 0.13 4.47
CA PHE A 769 -13.33 -0.97 3.52
C PHE A 769 -14.51 -0.66 2.60
N SER A 770 -14.56 -1.30 1.43
CA SER A 770 -15.68 -1.16 0.50
C SER A 770 -16.59 -2.37 0.59
N LEU A 771 -17.89 -2.11 0.66
CA LEU A 771 -18.92 -3.13 0.55
C LEU A 771 -19.65 -2.95 -0.77
N LEU A 772 -19.71 -4.01 -1.59
CA LEU A 772 -20.44 -4.02 -2.85
C LEU A 772 -21.63 -4.97 -2.76
N LEU A 773 -22.81 -4.47 -3.12
CA LEU A 773 -24.00 -5.26 -3.41
C LEU A 773 -24.30 -5.19 -4.90
N THR A 774 -24.37 -6.35 -5.55
CA THR A 774 -24.71 -6.47 -6.97
C THR A 774 -26.11 -7.07 -7.11
N LEU A 775 -27.06 -6.26 -7.57
CA LEU A 775 -28.43 -6.69 -7.86
C LEU A 775 -28.52 -7.16 -9.31
N LYS A 776 -29.27 -8.25 -9.56
CA LYS A 776 -29.54 -8.73 -10.93
C LYS A 776 -30.24 -7.66 -11.79
N GLN A 777 -31.10 -6.86 -11.17
CA GLN A 777 -31.81 -5.74 -11.79
C GLN A 777 -31.94 -4.59 -10.78
N ALA A 778 -31.91 -3.36 -11.28
CA ALA A 778 -32.12 -2.17 -10.46
C ALA A 778 -33.54 -2.19 -9.85
N LEU A 779 -33.62 -1.80 -8.59
CA LEU A 779 -34.88 -1.68 -7.87
C LEU A 779 -35.74 -0.56 -8.46
N LYS A 780 -37.05 -0.77 -8.58
CA LYS A 780 -38.00 0.25 -9.06
C LYS A 780 -38.34 1.30 -8.00
N SER A 781 -38.29 0.89 -6.73
CA SER A 781 -38.52 1.70 -5.55
C SER A 781 -37.59 1.21 -4.45
N ASP A 782 -37.32 2.07 -3.47
CA ASP A 782 -36.45 1.72 -2.34
C ASP A 782 -36.99 0.48 -1.60
N CYS A 783 -36.09 -0.36 -1.11
CA CYS A 783 -36.42 -1.64 -0.48
C CYS A 783 -35.84 -1.72 0.93
N VAL A 784 -36.70 -1.82 1.93
CA VAL A 784 -36.28 -2.02 3.32
C VAL A 784 -35.92 -3.51 3.53
N CYS A 785 -34.75 -3.76 4.08
CA CYS A 785 -34.21 -5.09 4.31
C CYS A 785 -33.85 -5.31 5.79
N ASP A 786 -34.09 -6.53 6.26
CA ASP A 786 -33.46 -7.08 7.45
C ASP A 786 -32.04 -7.52 7.12
N LEU A 787 -31.13 -7.31 8.08
CA LEU A 787 -29.73 -7.67 7.96
C LEU A 787 -29.43 -8.91 8.80
N THR A 788 -28.72 -9.86 8.21
CA THR A 788 -28.14 -10.99 8.93
C THR A 788 -26.63 -10.96 8.76
N LEU A 789 -25.91 -10.70 9.86
CA LEU A 789 -24.47 -10.78 9.90
C LEU A 789 -24.05 -12.06 10.62
N THR A 790 -23.10 -12.79 10.06
CA THR A 790 -22.45 -13.91 10.72
C THR A 790 -20.94 -13.75 10.71
N TYR A 791 -20.27 -14.20 11.77
CA TYR A 791 -18.82 -14.24 11.88
C TYR A 791 -18.32 -15.68 12.02
N THR A 792 -17.33 -16.07 11.23
CA THR A 792 -16.70 -17.40 11.27
C THR A 792 -15.20 -17.24 11.47
N TYR A 793 -14.68 -17.69 12.61
CA TYR A 793 -13.30 -17.44 12.99
C TYR A 793 -12.30 -18.22 12.13
N GLY A 794 -11.26 -17.56 11.62
CA GLY A 794 -10.20 -18.20 10.82
C GLY A 794 -10.53 -18.45 9.34
N GLU A 795 -11.75 -18.14 8.92
CA GLU A 795 -12.13 -18.13 7.50
C GLU A 795 -11.42 -17.01 6.73
N GLU A 796 -11.30 -17.18 5.41
CA GLU A 796 -10.66 -16.18 4.55
C GLU A 796 -11.38 -14.83 4.66
N GLN A 797 -12.71 -14.85 4.52
CA GLN A 797 -13.61 -13.72 4.77
C GLN A 797 -14.51 -14.07 5.97
N PRO A 798 -14.16 -13.64 7.20
CA PRO A 798 -14.84 -14.11 8.39
C PRO A 798 -16.24 -13.51 8.55
N TYR A 799 -16.49 -12.31 8.01
CA TYR A 799 -17.81 -11.67 8.05
C TYR A 799 -18.63 -12.04 6.81
N LYS A 800 -19.90 -12.41 7.00
CA LYS A 800 -20.88 -12.56 5.92
C LYS A 800 -22.13 -11.76 6.24
N LEU A 801 -22.41 -10.74 5.43
CA LEU A 801 -23.56 -9.85 5.59
C LEU A 801 -24.59 -10.12 4.49
N ARG A 802 -25.82 -10.42 4.91
CA ARG A 802 -26.95 -10.73 4.03
C ARG A 802 -28.08 -9.73 4.21
N PHE A 803 -28.66 -9.29 3.10
CA PHE A 803 -29.79 -8.39 3.02
C PHE A 803 -31.03 -9.17 2.58
N THR A 804 -32.07 -9.19 3.41
CA THR A 804 -33.32 -9.91 3.15
C THR A 804 -34.47 -8.90 3.14
N PRO A 805 -35.26 -8.76 2.06
CA PRO A 805 -36.41 -7.85 2.03
C PRO A 805 -37.43 -8.18 3.12
N ILE A 806 -37.99 -7.16 3.77
CA ILE A 806 -39.09 -7.35 4.72
C ILE A 806 -40.33 -7.84 3.94
N GLU A 807 -41.12 -8.74 4.56
CA GLU A 807 -42.33 -9.31 3.98
C GLU A 807 -43.27 -8.24 3.39
N GLY A 808 -43.74 -8.44 2.15
CA GLY A 808 -44.60 -7.50 1.42
C GLY A 808 -43.89 -6.64 0.37
N SER A 809 -42.55 -6.65 0.33
CA SER A 809 -41.73 -5.94 -0.66
C SER A 809 -41.76 -6.65 -2.03
N ASN A 810 -42.33 -6.04 -3.08
CA ASN A 810 -42.39 -6.62 -4.42
C ASN A 810 -41.05 -6.44 -5.18
N VAL A 811 -40.02 -7.17 -4.75
CA VAL A 811 -38.64 -7.05 -5.24
C VAL A 811 -38.12 -8.35 -5.90
N PRO A 812 -37.21 -8.27 -6.89
CA PRO A 812 -36.82 -9.41 -7.73
C PRO A 812 -35.79 -10.37 -7.09
N PHE A 813 -35.67 -10.41 -5.76
CA PHE A 813 -34.72 -11.27 -5.06
C PHE A 813 -35.23 -11.70 -3.67
N HIS A 814 -34.78 -12.86 -3.20
CA HIS A 814 -35.05 -13.34 -1.84
C HIS A 814 -34.04 -12.82 -0.82
N TYR A 815 -32.77 -12.76 -1.21
CA TYR A 815 -31.71 -12.14 -0.44
C TYR A 815 -30.57 -11.72 -1.36
N VAL A 816 -29.68 -10.86 -0.86
CA VAL A 816 -28.42 -10.49 -1.52
C VAL A 816 -27.32 -10.56 -0.48
N ASP A 817 -26.25 -11.30 -0.79
CA ASP A 817 -25.05 -11.33 0.04
C ASP A 817 -24.14 -10.18 -0.40
N ALA A 818 -23.65 -9.42 0.57
CA ALA A 818 -22.68 -8.38 0.30
C ALA A 818 -21.29 -8.95 0.06
N GLN A 819 -20.55 -8.34 -0.85
CA GLN A 819 -19.17 -8.68 -1.14
C GLN A 819 -18.26 -7.67 -0.47
N TRP A 820 -17.41 -8.17 0.43
CA TRP A 820 -16.33 -7.39 1.03
C TRP A 820 -15.21 -7.24 0.01
N GLY A 821 -14.88 -6.01 -0.33
CA GLY A 821 -13.71 -5.67 -1.12
C GLY A 821 -12.75 -4.84 -0.29
N LYS A 822 -11.46 -4.86 -0.66
CA LYS A 822 -10.63 -3.68 -0.41
C LYS A 822 -11.36 -2.49 -1.04
N LYS A 823 -11.24 -1.29 -0.45
CA LYS A 823 -11.57 -0.07 -1.18
C LYS A 823 -10.75 -0.16 -2.46
N GLU A 824 -11.39 -0.40 -3.61
CA GLU A 824 -10.65 -0.33 -4.86
C GLU A 824 -10.16 1.11 -4.90
N ASN A 825 -8.86 1.29 -4.64
CA ASN A 825 -8.09 2.36 -5.23
C ASN A 825 -8.10 2.03 -6.73
N GLN A 826 -9.26 2.18 -7.36
CA GLN A 826 -9.30 2.31 -8.79
C GLN A 826 -8.36 3.49 -9.05
N GLU A 827 -7.23 3.22 -9.69
CA GLU A 827 -6.51 4.18 -10.52
C GLU A 827 -7.38 4.67 -11.69
N VAL A 828 -8.72 4.61 -11.59
CA VAL A 828 -9.51 5.69 -12.13
C VAL A 828 -9.05 6.89 -11.33
N VAL A 829 -8.24 7.74 -11.97
CA VAL A 829 -8.01 9.12 -11.58
C VAL A 829 -9.36 9.69 -11.15
N ARG A 830 -9.73 9.54 -9.87
CA ARG A 830 -10.80 10.30 -9.26
C ARG A 830 -10.15 11.66 -9.24
N THR A 831 -10.45 12.45 -10.27
CA THR A 831 -10.08 13.86 -10.34
C THR A 831 -10.39 14.40 -8.96
N LEU A 832 -9.36 14.68 -8.16
CA LEU A 832 -9.52 15.13 -6.78
C LEU A 832 -10.41 16.35 -6.88
N ALA A 833 -11.67 16.22 -6.46
CA ALA A 833 -12.61 17.32 -6.64
C ALA A 833 -12.06 18.52 -5.86
N ILE A 834 -11.98 19.65 -6.56
CA ILE A 834 -11.45 20.91 -6.02
C ILE A 834 -12.63 21.87 -5.97
N PRO A 835 -12.91 22.50 -4.81
CA PRO A 835 -13.94 23.53 -4.74
C PRO A 835 -13.66 24.65 -5.75
N ILE A 836 -14.52 24.78 -6.74
CA ILE A 836 -14.35 25.76 -7.83
C ILE A 836 -14.56 27.18 -7.27
N PHE A 837 -13.69 28.11 -7.64
CA PHE A 837 -13.89 29.52 -7.32
C PHE A 837 -14.90 30.16 -8.29
N PRO A 838 -15.84 30.99 -7.83
CA PRO A 838 -16.85 31.58 -8.71
C PRO A 838 -16.24 32.59 -9.70
N GLU A 839 -16.82 32.66 -10.90
CA GLU A 839 -16.34 33.54 -11.96
C GLU A 839 -16.41 35.03 -11.56
N ARG A 840 -15.39 35.78 -11.98
CA ARG A 840 -15.31 37.23 -11.79
C ARG A 840 -16.29 37.91 -12.74
N LEU A 841 -17.22 38.71 -12.21
CA LEU A 841 -18.06 39.61 -13.02
C LEU A 841 -17.18 40.52 -13.89
N SER A 842 -17.57 40.85 -15.12
CA SER A 842 -16.83 41.85 -15.90
C SER A 842 -17.08 43.28 -15.39
N PHE A 843 -16.23 44.24 -15.76
CA PHE A 843 -16.48 45.65 -15.45
C PHE A 843 -17.83 46.15 -16.02
N GLU A 844 -18.25 45.66 -17.19
CA GLU A 844 -19.53 46.07 -17.79
C GLU A 844 -20.74 45.50 -17.04
N ASP A 845 -20.63 44.28 -16.51
CA ASP A 845 -21.71 43.67 -15.72
C ASP A 845 -21.99 44.43 -14.42
N LEU A 846 -21.02 45.20 -13.91
CA LEU A 846 -21.22 46.07 -12.74
C LEU A 846 -22.21 47.22 -13.00
N ARG A 847 -22.42 47.63 -14.26
CA ARG A 847 -23.41 48.66 -14.62
C ARG A 847 -24.85 48.14 -14.57
N ALA A 848 -25.01 46.82 -14.62
CA ALA A 848 -26.31 46.15 -14.55
C ALA A 848 -26.38 45.15 -13.38
N TYR A 849 -25.67 45.47 -12.29
CA TYR A 849 -25.56 44.58 -11.13
C TYR A 849 -26.94 44.30 -10.53
N SER A 850 -27.28 43.02 -10.38
CA SER A 850 -28.56 42.60 -9.83
C SER A 850 -28.44 42.42 -8.32
N SER A 851 -28.99 43.36 -7.56
CA SER A 851 -29.01 43.28 -6.09
C SER A 851 -29.93 42.15 -5.58
N ARG A 852 -29.82 41.80 -4.28
CA ARG A 852 -30.73 40.85 -3.59
C ARG A 852 -32.22 41.14 -3.76
N SER A 853 -32.59 42.37 -4.11
CA SER A 853 -33.98 42.78 -4.34
C SER A 853 -34.49 42.53 -5.78
N GLY A 854 -33.63 42.03 -6.66
CA GLY A 854 -33.89 41.93 -8.11
C GLY A 854 -33.80 43.28 -8.84
N LYS A 855 -33.52 44.37 -8.12
CA LYS A 855 -33.29 45.70 -8.69
C LYS A 855 -31.90 45.76 -9.32
N LYS A 856 -31.84 46.16 -10.59
CA LYS A 856 -30.60 46.47 -11.29
C LYS A 856 -30.07 47.83 -10.83
N GLU A 857 -28.82 47.85 -10.38
CA GLU A 857 -28.13 49.04 -9.92
C GLU A 857 -26.82 49.21 -10.72
N ASP A 858 -26.49 50.45 -11.09
CA ASP A 858 -25.21 50.77 -11.72
C ASP A 858 -24.20 51.07 -10.61
N ILE A 859 -23.35 50.09 -10.32
CA ILE A 859 -22.32 50.21 -9.28
C ILE A 859 -21.25 51.21 -9.70
N VAL A 860 -20.96 51.32 -11.00
CA VAL A 860 -19.92 52.22 -11.51
C VAL A 860 -20.34 53.68 -11.30
N ASP A 861 -21.56 54.02 -11.69
CA ASP A 861 -22.10 55.38 -11.52
C ASP A 861 -22.25 55.75 -10.03
N TRP A 862 -22.57 54.78 -9.18
CA TRP A 862 -22.60 54.97 -7.72
C TRP A 862 -21.20 55.30 -7.18
N ILE A 863 -20.17 54.55 -7.60
CA ILE A 863 -18.79 54.84 -7.19
C ILE A 863 -18.34 56.22 -7.68
N GLU A 864 -18.66 56.61 -8.91
CA GLU A 864 -18.34 57.95 -9.41
C GLU A 864 -18.97 59.04 -8.54
N SER A 865 -20.24 58.86 -8.17
CA SER A 865 -20.96 59.79 -7.27
C SER A 865 -20.28 59.86 -5.88
N ASN A 866 -19.77 58.73 -5.38
CA ASN A 866 -19.01 58.70 -4.13
C ASN A 866 -17.65 59.39 -4.25
N PHE A 867 -16.97 59.30 -5.40
CA PHE A 867 -15.72 60.05 -5.64
C PHE A 867 -15.97 61.55 -5.67
N GLU A 868 -17.05 62.00 -6.28
CA GLU A 868 -17.45 63.42 -6.25
C GLU A 868 -17.77 63.89 -4.83
N GLN A 869 -18.45 63.05 -4.05
CA GLN A 869 -18.71 63.35 -2.63
C GLN A 869 -17.41 63.45 -1.82
N LEU A 870 -16.43 62.56 -2.08
CA LEU A 870 -15.12 62.61 -1.42
C LEU A 870 -14.33 63.86 -1.83
N ASP A 871 -14.35 64.25 -3.11
CA ASP A 871 -13.74 65.51 -3.56
C ASP A 871 -14.40 66.71 -2.86
N ASP A 872 -15.74 66.75 -2.81
CA ASP A 872 -16.47 67.80 -2.08
C ASP A 872 -16.00 67.88 -0.61
N ILE A 873 -15.93 66.74 0.10
CA ILE A 873 -15.45 66.68 1.49
C ILE A 873 -14.00 67.19 1.56
N TYR A 874 -13.11 66.71 0.71
CA TYR A 874 -11.70 67.12 0.67
C TYR A 874 -11.55 68.64 0.48
N GLN A 875 -12.25 69.23 -0.50
CA GLN A 875 -12.21 70.67 -0.76
C GLN A 875 -12.73 71.47 0.44
N PHE A 876 -13.81 71.00 1.08
CA PHE A 876 -14.36 71.64 2.26
C PHE A 876 -13.39 71.60 3.45
N MET A 877 -12.80 70.44 3.73
CA MET A 877 -11.84 70.29 4.83
C MET A 877 -10.59 71.15 4.61
N ARG A 878 -10.16 71.31 3.35
CA ARG A 878 -8.97 72.09 3.00
C ARG A 878 -9.20 73.60 3.00
N PHE A 879 -10.35 74.07 2.52
CA PHE A 879 -10.61 75.50 2.25
C PHE A 879 -11.75 76.11 3.09
N GLY A 880 -12.43 75.31 3.91
CA GLY A 880 -13.62 75.73 4.66
C GLY A 880 -14.86 75.96 3.79
N LYS A 881 -14.79 75.64 2.48
CA LYS A 881 -15.90 75.74 1.52
C LYS A 881 -15.66 74.85 0.29
N ASN A 882 -16.76 74.42 -0.32
CA ASN A 882 -16.80 73.77 -1.63
C ASN A 882 -18.03 74.28 -2.43
N LYS A 883 -18.46 73.57 -3.49
CA LYS A 883 -19.63 73.97 -4.30
C LYS A 883 -20.97 73.88 -3.55
N LYS A 884 -21.08 73.01 -2.55
CA LYS A 884 -22.29 72.68 -1.79
C LYS A 884 -22.26 73.20 -0.35
N ARG A 885 -21.12 73.13 0.34
CA ARG A 885 -20.94 73.41 1.77
C ARG A 885 -20.00 74.58 2.02
N PHE A 886 -20.27 75.38 3.04
CA PHE A 886 -19.40 76.48 3.45
C PHE A 886 -19.49 76.76 4.96
N ASN A 887 -18.44 77.37 5.51
CA ASN A 887 -18.41 77.88 6.88
C ASN A 887 -19.05 79.28 6.98
N PHE A 888 -19.80 79.54 8.04
CA PHE A 888 -20.45 80.83 8.30
C PHE A 888 -20.56 81.12 9.80
N ALA A 889 -20.72 82.40 10.18
CA ALA A 889 -21.01 82.77 11.56
C ALA A 889 -22.53 82.89 11.79
N TYR A 890 -23.02 82.40 12.93
CA TYR A 890 -24.44 82.44 13.28
C TYR A 890 -25.01 83.86 13.31
N ARG A 891 -24.18 84.83 13.75
CA ARG A 891 -24.52 86.25 13.78
C ARG A 891 -24.74 86.89 12.40
N ASP A 892 -24.24 86.27 11.33
CA ASP A 892 -24.38 86.77 9.96
C ASP A 892 -25.72 86.38 9.34
N ILE A 893 -26.58 85.66 10.09
CA ILE A 893 -27.94 85.33 9.67
C ILE A 893 -28.87 86.48 10.06
N ASP A 894 -29.51 87.08 9.06
CA ASP A 894 -30.55 88.08 9.25
C ASP A 894 -31.84 87.39 9.75
N TRP A 895 -31.95 87.16 11.06
CA TRP A 895 -33.15 86.59 11.68
C TRP A 895 -34.33 87.57 11.60
N ILE A 896 -35.48 87.08 11.15
CA ILE A 896 -36.70 87.90 11.12
C ILE A 896 -37.31 87.95 12.53
N PRO A 897 -37.56 89.13 13.10
CA PRO A 897 -38.19 89.26 14.41
C PRO A 897 -39.51 88.48 14.51
N ASN A 898 -39.69 87.72 15.60
CA ASN A 898 -40.88 86.89 15.85
C ASN A 898 -41.14 85.77 14.81
N LYS A 899 -40.13 85.37 14.02
CA LYS A 899 -40.19 84.20 13.13
C LYS A 899 -39.09 83.19 13.49
N ASP A 900 -39.26 81.95 13.05
CA ASP A 900 -38.29 80.87 13.23
C ASP A 900 -37.39 80.65 12.00
N PHE A 901 -37.29 81.67 11.15
CA PHE A 901 -36.42 81.66 9.99
C PHE A 901 -35.76 83.03 9.78
N GLY A 902 -34.66 83.01 9.03
CA GLY A 902 -33.86 84.15 8.63
C GLY A 902 -33.20 83.92 7.28
N PHE A 903 -32.33 84.84 6.88
CA PHE A 903 -31.62 84.77 5.61
C PHE A 903 -30.13 85.05 5.78
N TYR A 904 -29.29 84.21 5.18
CA TYR A 904 -27.86 84.45 5.09
C TYR A 904 -27.55 85.07 3.72
N LYS A 905 -26.89 86.23 3.69
CA LYS A 905 -26.65 87.02 2.45
C LYS A 905 -25.17 87.23 2.13
N SER A 906 -24.26 86.76 2.98
CA SER A 906 -22.81 86.98 2.83
C SER A 906 -22.13 85.93 1.93
N HIS A 907 -22.89 85.09 1.23
CA HIS A 907 -22.34 84.02 0.39
C HIS A 907 -21.90 84.56 -0.98
N ALA A 908 -20.70 84.20 -1.45
CA ALA A 908 -20.15 84.71 -2.71
C ALA A 908 -20.97 84.33 -3.97
N ASN A 909 -21.64 83.18 -3.94
CA ASN A 909 -22.37 82.63 -5.10
C ASN A 909 -23.91 82.69 -4.98
N TYR A 910 -24.45 83.10 -3.82
CA TYR A 910 -25.89 83.04 -3.56
C TYR A 910 -26.34 84.36 -2.92
N GLU A 911 -27.27 85.05 -3.58
CA GLU A 911 -27.77 86.36 -3.14
C GLU A 911 -28.47 86.27 -1.77
N SER A 912 -29.21 85.19 -1.52
CA SER A 912 -29.85 84.93 -0.24
C SER A 912 -30.11 83.44 -0.03
N ILE A 913 -29.73 82.94 1.14
CA ILE A 913 -29.97 81.55 1.56
C ILE A 913 -30.96 81.56 2.70
N PHE A 914 -32.10 80.90 2.53
CA PHE A 914 -33.11 80.73 3.57
C PHE A 914 -32.57 79.81 4.67
N VAL A 915 -32.70 80.23 5.92
CA VAL A 915 -32.24 79.49 7.11
C VAL A 915 -33.39 79.33 8.09
N HIS A 916 -33.66 78.10 8.55
CA HIS A 916 -34.66 77.82 9.59
C HIS A 916 -33.96 77.50 10.91
N LYS A 917 -34.49 77.98 12.05
CA LYS A 917 -33.91 77.73 13.39
C LYS A 917 -33.78 76.24 13.71
N ASP A 918 -34.71 75.41 13.23
CA ASP A 918 -34.66 73.96 13.42
C ASP A 918 -33.37 73.31 12.88
N GLN A 919 -32.67 73.94 11.93
CA GLN A 919 -31.39 73.43 11.45
C GLN A 919 -30.30 73.43 12.53
N PHE A 920 -30.46 74.23 13.59
CA PHE A 920 -29.53 74.34 14.71
C PHE A 920 -30.03 73.65 15.98
N LYS A 921 -31.19 72.96 15.93
CA LYS A 921 -31.85 72.42 17.12
C LYS A 921 -30.99 71.45 17.96
N GLU A 922 -30.05 70.76 17.31
CA GLU A 922 -29.11 69.83 17.97
C GLU A 922 -27.74 70.48 18.28
N LEU A 923 -27.59 71.79 18.09
CA LEU A 923 -26.32 72.52 18.20
C LEU A 923 -26.42 73.60 19.29
N ASP A 924 -25.34 73.83 20.03
CA ASP A 924 -25.29 74.85 21.07
C ASP A 924 -24.97 76.24 20.49
N THR A 925 -26.00 76.91 19.98
CA THR A 925 -25.85 78.28 19.44
C THR A 925 -25.62 79.34 20.52
N SER A 926 -25.52 78.96 21.80
CA SER A 926 -25.24 79.89 22.91
C SER A 926 -23.76 79.99 23.26
N SER A 927 -22.99 78.91 23.01
CA SER A 927 -21.55 78.87 23.22
C SER A 927 -20.73 78.84 21.91
N GLU A 928 -21.33 78.40 20.81
CA GLU A 928 -20.69 78.30 19.49
C GLU A 928 -21.17 79.40 18.53
N GLU A 929 -20.23 80.11 17.91
CA GLU A 929 -20.54 81.22 16.98
C GLU A 929 -20.38 80.82 15.50
N TYR A 930 -19.63 79.77 15.19
CA TYR A 930 -19.28 79.38 13.82
C TYR A 930 -19.80 77.98 13.47
N PHE A 931 -20.40 77.88 12.28
CA PHE A 931 -21.06 76.68 11.78
C PHE A 931 -20.68 76.41 10.33
N SER A 932 -21.04 75.23 9.85
CA SER A 932 -20.97 74.87 8.44
C SER A 932 -22.30 74.27 7.98
N GLY A 933 -22.65 74.42 6.72
CA GLY A 933 -23.89 73.85 6.20
C GLY A 933 -23.93 73.81 4.69
N ASP A 934 -24.83 72.97 4.18
CA ASP A 934 -25.02 72.74 2.75
C ASP A 934 -26.08 73.68 2.18
N VAL A 935 -25.89 74.08 0.93
CA VAL A 935 -26.85 74.85 0.16
C VAL A 935 -27.69 73.92 -0.71
N LEU A 936 -28.96 73.77 -0.34
CA LEU A 936 -29.96 73.03 -1.11
C LEU A 936 -30.70 73.97 -2.06
N THR A 937 -30.70 73.66 -3.36
CA THR A 937 -31.46 74.41 -4.38
C THR A 937 -32.89 73.89 -4.44
N LYS A 938 -33.90 74.75 -4.26
CA LYS A 938 -35.35 74.41 -4.24
C LYS A 938 -36.12 74.92 -5.49
N GLY A 939 -35.41 75.22 -6.57
CA GLY A 939 -35.93 75.80 -7.83
C GLY A 939 -35.15 77.06 -8.24
N ASP A 940 -35.57 77.75 -9.30
CA ASP A 940 -34.88 78.93 -9.83
C ASP A 940 -34.65 79.99 -8.75
N ASN A 941 -33.37 80.26 -8.46
CA ASN A 941 -32.89 81.26 -7.50
C ASN A 941 -33.42 81.15 -6.05
N ARG A 942 -33.85 79.95 -5.60
CA ARG A 942 -34.22 79.73 -4.18
C ARG A 942 -33.31 78.71 -3.51
N TYR A 943 -32.58 79.17 -2.50
CA TYR A 943 -31.58 78.39 -1.78
C TYR A 943 -31.98 78.23 -0.31
N SER A 944 -31.75 77.06 0.27
CA SER A 944 -31.98 76.79 1.70
C SER A 944 -30.75 76.16 2.32
N LEU A 945 -30.43 76.59 3.55
CA LEU A 945 -29.38 75.97 4.34
C LEU A 945 -29.91 74.67 4.96
N VAL A 946 -29.19 73.57 4.76
CA VAL A 946 -29.49 72.25 5.32
C VAL A 946 -28.20 71.60 5.85
N ASN A 947 -28.33 70.47 6.56
CA ASN A 947 -27.18 69.70 7.05
C ASN A 947 -26.18 70.54 7.85
N VAL A 948 -26.69 71.37 8.76
CA VAL A 948 -25.82 72.25 9.56
C VAL A 948 -25.03 71.43 10.59
N GLY A 949 -23.76 71.77 10.77
CA GLY A 949 -22.86 71.22 11.78
C GLY A 949 -21.93 72.31 12.34
N LEU A 950 -21.06 71.93 13.28
CA LEU A 950 -20.01 72.83 13.78
C LEU A 950 -19.06 73.24 12.63
N GLN A 951 -18.34 74.34 12.83
CA GLN A 951 -17.37 74.83 11.85
C GLN A 951 -16.37 73.73 11.49
N GLY A 952 -16.16 73.51 10.19
CA GLY A 952 -15.22 72.50 9.70
C GLY A 952 -15.69 71.05 9.83
N GLU A 953 -16.91 70.79 10.33
CA GLU A 953 -17.45 69.43 10.47
C GLU A 953 -18.58 69.12 9.47
N LEU A 954 -18.74 67.85 9.13
CA LEU A 954 -19.94 67.36 8.43
C LEU A 954 -21.13 67.26 9.40
N SER A 955 -22.36 67.33 8.90
CA SER A 955 -23.52 67.10 9.76
C SER A 955 -23.58 65.66 10.29
N ARG A 956 -24.29 65.46 11.39
CA ARG A 956 -24.55 64.12 11.94
C ARG A 956 -25.29 63.22 10.96
N TYR A 957 -26.14 63.78 10.11
CA TYR A 957 -26.89 63.04 9.09
C TYR A 957 -25.98 62.52 7.99
N GLU A 958 -25.11 63.38 7.45
CA GLU A 958 -24.13 63.00 6.44
C GLU A 958 -23.21 61.90 6.95
N ARG A 959 -22.61 62.09 8.13
CA ARG A 959 -21.72 61.10 8.77
C ARG A 959 -22.37 59.73 8.90
N LYS A 960 -23.65 59.66 9.30
CA LYS A 960 -24.38 58.39 9.45
C LYS A 960 -24.65 57.68 8.12
N ASN A 961 -24.74 58.40 7.02
CA ASN A 961 -25.08 57.84 5.71
C ASN A 961 -23.86 57.44 4.87
N LEU A 962 -22.65 57.91 5.21
CA LEU A 962 -21.41 57.54 4.49
C LEU A 962 -21.25 56.02 4.37
N SER A 963 -21.36 55.29 5.47
CA SER A 963 -21.21 53.83 5.47
C SER A 963 -22.17 53.10 4.51
N LYS A 964 -23.42 53.58 4.39
CA LYS A 964 -24.44 53.02 3.49
C LYS A 964 -24.18 53.34 2.03
N SER A 965 -23.52 54.45 1.73
CA SER A 965 -23.23 54.88 0.36
C SER A 965 -21.91 54.32 -0.14
N TRP A 966 -20.88 54.24 0.71
CA TRP A 966 -19.51 53.98 0.26
C TRP A 966 -19.14 52.50 0.24
N ARG A 967 -19.61 51.72 1.22
CA ARG A 967 -19.09 50.35 1.43
C ARG A 967 -19.57 49.37 0.36
N PHE A 968 -20.87 49.17 0.21
CA PHE A 968 -21.44 48.21 -0.74
C PHE A 968 -20.87 48.31 -2.16
N PRO A 969 -20.88 49.49 -2.82
CA PRO A 969 -20.36 49.58 -4.18
C PRO A 969 -18.85 49.34 -4.24
N MET A 970 -18.07 49.81 -3.26
CA MET A 970 -16.63 49.58 -3.23
C MET A 970 -16.25 48.14 -2.93
N ILE A 971 -16.98 47.45 -2.04
CA ILE A 971 -16.80 46.01 -1.77
C ILE A 971 -17.05 45.23 -3.05
N THR A 972 -18.16 45.52 -3.75
CA THR A 972 -18.59 44.86 -4.98
C THR A 972 -17.61 45.10 -6.13
N PHE A 973 -17.15 46.34 -6.29
CA PHE A 973 -16.13 46.68 -7.26
C PHE A 973 -14.82 45.95 -6.98
N SER A 974 -14.34 45.97 -5.74
CA SER A 974 -13.05 45.40 -5.32
C SER A 974 -13.06 43.88 -5.09
N GLU A 975 -14.15 43.18 -5.44
CA GLU A 975 -14.19 41.72 -5.48
C GLU A 975 -13.09 41.16 -6.39
N GLN A 976 -12.52 40.02 -6.00
CA GLN A 976 -11.43 39.35 -6.72
C GLN A 976 -10.24 40.27 -7.06
N SER A 977 -9.87 41.15 -6.13
CA SER A 977 -8.73 42.08 -6.22
C SER A 977 -8.79 43.08 -7.37
N ARG A 978 -9.97 43.36 -7.94
CA ARG A 978 -10.11 44.43 -8.94
C ARG A 978 -9.64 45.77 -8.36
N CYS A 979 -8.83 46.49 -9.13
CA CYS A 979 -8.37 47.83 -8.75
C CYS A 979 -8.28 48.78 -9.96
N PHE A 980 -7.99 50.04 -9.71
CA PHE A 980 -7.91 51.10 -10.74
C PHE A 980 -6.68 51.01 -11.67
N ASP A 981 -5.85 49.99 -11.55
CA ASP A 981 -4.75 49.69 -12.48
C ASP A 981 -5.09 48.58 -13.47
N ASP A 982 -6.22 47.90 -13.30
CA ASP A 982 -6.61 46.78 -14.14
C ASP A 982 -6.94 47.27 -15.56
N GLN A 983 -6.49 46.52 -16.57
CA GLN A 983 -6.64 46.89 -17.98
C GLN A 983 -8.11 46.97 -18.45
N GLU A 984 -9.03 46.26 -17.77
CA GLU A 984 -10.47 46.30 -18.07
C GLU A 984 -11.14 47.62 -17.65
N ILE A 985 -10.46 48.45 -16.85
CA ILE A 985 -11.04 49.67 -16.29
C ILE A 985 -10.85 50.86 -17.23
N PRO A 986 -11.91 51.61 -17.57
CA PRO A 986 -11.78 52.82 -18.38
C PRO A 986 -10.84 53.84 -17.77
N VAL A 987 -9.95 54.42 -18.59
CA VAL A 987 -8.89 55.35 -18.16
C VAL A 987 -9.44 56.51 -17.32
N VAL A 988 -10.58 57.08 -17.70
CA VAL A 988 -11.20 58.21 -16.99
C VAL A 988 -11.67 57.79 -15.58
N PHE A 989 -12.32 56.63 -15.46
CA PHE A 989 -12.77 56.11 -14.18
C PHE A 989 -11.58 55.75 -13.27
N ALA A 990 -10.55 55.11 -13.84
CA ALA A 990 -9.31 54.80 -13.14
C ALA A 990 -8.61 56.07 -12.60
N GLN A 991 -8.56 57.15 -13.37
CA GLN A 991 -7.99 58.44 -12.94
C GLN A 991 -8.77 59.03 -11.77
N LYS A 992 -10.12 59.04 -11.82
CA LYS A 992 -10.97 59.48 -10.70
C LYS A 992 -10.72 58.65 -9.44
N GLY A 993 -10.65 57.33 -9.56
CA GLY A 993 -10.38 56.43 -8.42
C GLY A 993 -9.01 56.66 -7.79
N LYS A 994 -7.96 56.85 -8.59
CA LYS A 994 -6.61 57.19 -8.09
C LYS A 994 -6.59 58.55 -7.40
N GLN A 995 -7.29 59.54 -7.96
CA GLN A 995 -7.44 60.84 -7.32
C GLN A 995 -8.17 60.72 -5.98
N ALA A 996 -9.25 59.92 -5.92
CA ALA A 996 -9.99 59.67 -4.69
C ALA A 996 -9.12 59.02 -3.59
N ILE A 997 -8.21 58.10 -3.94
CA ILE A 997 -7.26 57.50 -2.98
C ILE A 997 -6.35 58.57 -2.37
N VAL A 998 -5.75 59.44 -3.19
CA VAL A 998 -4.89 60.54 -2.72
C VAL A 998 -5.68 61.51 -1.85
N GLN A 999 -6.90 61.86 -2.27
CA GLN A 999 -7.77 62.76 -1.51
C GLN A 999 -8.19 62.16 -0.17
N ALA A 1000 -8.47 60.85 -0.11
CA ALA A 1000 -8.77 60.19 1.15
C ALA A 1000 -7.59 60.24 2.12
N GLU A 1001 -6.36 59.98 1.65
CA GLU A 1001 -5.15 60.06 2.46
C GLU A 1001 -4.90 61.49 2.98
N ASP A 1002 -5.01 62.49 2.10
CA ASP A 1002 -4.84 63.88 2.50
C ASP A 1002 -5.94 64.35 3.47
N THR A 1003 -7.19 63.89 3.27
CA THR A 1003 -8.29 64.20 4.19
C THR A 1003 -8.04 63.63 5.57
N LEU A 1004 -7.51 62.40 5.68
CA LEU A 1004 -7.11 61.81 6.96
C LEU A 1004 -6.08 62.68 7.69
N LYS A 1005 -5.09 63.23 6.96
CA LYS A 1005 -4.08 64.15 7.51
C LYS A 1005 -4.70 65.47 8.01
N LEU A 1006 -5.70 66.00 7.29
CA LEU A 1006 -6.39 67.24 7.65
C LEU A 1006 -7.27 67.09 8.90
N LEU A 1007 -7.91 65.93 9.09
CA LEU A 1007 -8.81 65.68 10.21
C LEU A 1007 -8.08 65.65 11.55
N ASN A 1008 -6.84 65.13 11.60
CA ASN A 1008 -6.01 65.02 12.81
C ASN A 1008 -6.76 64.44 14.03
N GLY A 1009 -7.66 63.47 13.80
CA GLY A 1009 -8.47 62.81 14.85
C GLY A 1009 -9.75 63.54 15.29
N ASN A 1010 -10.11 64.68 14.68
CA ASN A 1010 -11.29 65.45 15.08
C ASN A 1010 -12.64 64.83 14.65
N ASP A 1011 -12.66 63.97 13.62
CA ASP A 1011 -13.88 63.26 13.17
C ASP A 1011 -13.64 61.74 13.02
N VAL A 1012 -13.85 61.01 14.11
CA VAL A 1012 -13.64 59.56 14.19
C VAL A 1012 -14.53 58.77 13.22
N VAL A 1013 -15.74 59.28 12.89
CA VAL A 1013 -16.66 58.57 12.01
C VAL A 1013 -16.17 58.66 10.56
N LEU A 1014 -15.81 59.86 10.12
CA LEU A 1014 -15.26 60.06 8.78
C LEU A 1014 -13.90 59.35 8.62
N GLU A 1015 -13.04 59.43 9.63
CA GLU A 1015 -11.75 58.72 9.64
C GLU A 1015 -11.93 57.21 9.41
N ARG A 1016 -12.90 56.60 10.11
CA ARG A 1016 -13.20 55.17 9.99
C ARG A 1016 -13.65 54.79 8.57
N GLU A 1017 -14.52 55.60 7.95
CA GLU A 1017 -15.01 55.30 6.60
C GLU A 1017 -13.94 55.55 5.52
N LEU A 1018 -13.08 56.56 5.70
CA LEU A 1018 -11.93 56.81 4.82
C LEU A 1018 -10.92 55.64 4.90
N LYS A 1019 -10.57 55.19 6.11
CA LYS A 1019 -9.72 54.00 6.30
C LYS A 1019 -10.33 52.75 5.68
N GLN A 1020 -11.65 52.55 5.86
CA GLN A 1020 -12.37 51.44 5.25
C GLN A 1020 -12.35 51.49 3.71
N PHE A 1021 -12.54 52.67 3.12
CA PHE A 1021 -12.42 52.91 1.68
C PHE A 1021 -11.02 52.55 1.16
N LEU A 1022 -9.97 53.01 1.85
CA LEU A 1022 -8.58 52.72 1.49
C LEU A 1022 -8.25 51.22 1.60
N CYS A 1023 -8.84 50.50 2.56
CA CYS A 1023 -8.69 49.05 2.66
C CYS A 1023 -9.28 48.31 1.43
N TYR A 1024 -10.36 48.83 0.81
CA TYR A 1024 -10.90 48.23 -0.42
C TYR A 1024 -10.00 48.43 -1.65
N CYS A 1025 -8.99 49.31 -1.56
CA CYS A 1025 -8.08 49.60 -2.67
C CYS A 1025 -6.92 48.62 -2.79
N HIS A 1026 -6.79 47.65 -1.88
CA HIS A 1026 -5.81 46.55 -1.93
C HIS A 1026 -4.37 47.06 -2.15
N LYS A 1027 -3.71 46.66 -3.25
CA LYS A 1027 -2.35 47.06 -3.62
C LYS A 1027 -2.14 48.56 -3.86
N LEU A 1028 -3.23 49.33 -4.06
CA LEU A 1028 -3.19 50.78 -4.24
C LEU A 1028 -3.31 51.56 -2.92
N MET A 1029 -3.42 50.86 -1.79
CA MET A 1029 -3.52 51.51 -0.49
C MET A 1029 -2.23 52.31 -0.18
N PRO A 1030 -2.36 53.56 0.32
CA PRO A 1030 -1.21 54.37 0.69
C PRO A 1030 -0.33 53.72 1.76
N GLN A 1031 0.98 53.93 1.64
CA GLN A 1031 1.97 53.33 2.55
C GLN A 1031 1.75 53.71 4.02
N THR A 1032 1.33 54.96 4.27
CA THR A 1032 0.99 55.46 5.62
C THR A 1032 -0.07 54.60 6.31
N ILE A 1033 -1.06 54.11 5.56
CA ILE A 1033 -2.15 53.27 6.07
C ILE A 1033 -1.74 51.80 6.15
N SER A 1034 -0.93 51.30 5.21
CA SER A 1034 -0.40 49.93 5.31
C SER A 1034 0.52 49.75 6.51
N ASP A 1035 1.36 50.75 6.81
CA ASP A 1035 2.26 50.72 7.95
C ASP A 1035 1.46 50.76 9.27
N GLU A 1036 0.39 51.57 9.33
CA GLU A 1036 -0.54 51.59 10.47
C GLU A 1036 -1.21 50.21 10.67
N LEU A 1037 -1.71 49.57 9.61
CA LEU A 1037 -2.32 48.24 9.70
C LEU A 1037 -1.32 47.17 10.14
N LEU A 1038 -0.09 47.21 9.64
CA LEU A 1038 0.96 46.29 10.09
C LEU A 1038 1.22 46.46 11.59
N GLN A 1039 1.35 47.69 12.07
CA GLN A 1039 1.50 47.96 13.50
C GLN A 1039 0.29 47.44 14.30
N ASN A 1040 -0.93 47.76 13.86
CA ASN A 1040 -2.16 47.37 14.55
C ASN A 1040 -2.37 45.84 14.59
N SER A 1041 -1.88 45.12 13.58
CA SER A 1041 -1.95 43.65 13.54
C SER A 1041 -1.14 42.97 14.66
N THR A 1042 -0.18 43.69 15.25
CA THR A 1042 0.64 43.24 16.39
C THR A 1042 0.04 43.59 17.76
N ASP A 1043 -1.18 44.13 17.81
CA ASP A 1043 -1.93 44.35 19.04
C ASP A 1043 -3.25 43.55 19.05
N LYS A 1044 -3.46 42.73 20.07
CA LYS A 1044 -4.64 41.84 20.15
C LYS A 1044 -5.97 42.58 20.23
N SER A 1045 -6.00 43.78 20.81
CA SER A 1045 -7.21 44.61 20.95
C SER A 1045 -7.56 45.24 19.60
N LEU A 1046 -6.55 45.80 18.93
CA LEU A 1046 -6.71 46.41 17.62
C LEU A 1046 -7.09 45.36 16.57
N LEU A 1047 -6.42 44.19 16.56
CA LEU A 1047 -6.76 43.07 15.66
C LEU A 1047 -8.25 42.71 15.74
N ARG A 1048 -8.81 42.67 16.96
CA ARG A 1048 -10.23 42.36 17.19
C ARG A 1048 -11.16 43.51 16.80
N ARG A 1049 -10.81 44.75 17.16
CA ARG A 1049 -11.63 45.94 16.92
C ARG A 1049 -11.71 46.30 15.43
N GLU A 1050 -10.62 46.07 14.71
CA GLU A 1050 -10.39 46.53 13.33
C GLU A 1050 -10.41 45.37 12.33
N LYS A 1051 -10.98 44.21 12.72
CA LYS A 1051 -11.04 42.98 11.90
C LYS A 1051 -11.48 43.22 10.45
N THR A 1052 -12.40 44.15 10.23
CA THR A 1052 -12.92 44.49 8.91
C THR A 1052 -11.81 45.06 8.04
N TRP A 1053 -10.99 45.97 8.54
CA TRP A 1053 -9.88 46.55 7.77
C TRP A 1053 -8.87 45.49 7.33
N PHE A 1054 -8.46 44.60 8.23
CA PHE A 1054 -7.58 43.48 7.91
C PHE A 1054 -8.16 42.54 6.85
N THR A 1055 -9.46 42.23 6.98
CA THR A 1055 -10.18 41.36 6.03
C THR A 1055 -10.13 41.91 4.61
N TYR A 1056 -10.38 43.22 4.45
CA TYR A 1056 -10.54 43.82 3.15
C TYR A 1056 -9.21 44.26 2.51
N ALA A 1057 -8.15 44.51 3.30
CA ALA A 1057 -6.85 44.98 2.82
C ALA A 1057 -5.92 43.89 2.24
N LEU A 1058 -6.10 42.61 2.61
CA LEU A 1058 -5.20 41.52 2.23
C LEU A 1058 -5.08 41.31 0.70
N GLY A 1059 -6.16 41.54 -0.06
CA GLY A 1059 -6.20 41.42 -1.51
C GLY A 1059 -5.64 40.09 -2.03
N ASP A 1060 -4.84 40.17 -3.11
CA ASP A 1060 -4.14 39.04 -3.73
C ASP A 1060 -2.81 38.68 -3.06
N VAL A 1061 -2.46 39.37 -1.96
CA VAL A 1061 -1.22 39.19 -1.20
C VAL A 1061 0.04 39.38 -2.08
N SER A 1062 -0.06 40.22 -3.12
CA SER A 1062 1.04 40.50 -4.04
C SER A 1062 2.12 41.40 -3.44
N GLN A 1063 1.73 42.32 -2.54
CA GLN A 1063 2.65 43.31 -1.95
C GLN A 1063 3.41 42.74 -0.74
N SER A 1064 4.61 43.27 -0.47
CA SER A 1064 5.43 42.87 0.68
C SER A 1064 4.70 43.09 2.01
N TRP A 1065 4.04 44.24 2.18
CA TRP A 1065 3.26 44.54 3.39
C TRP A 1065 2.04 43.62 3.53
N GLN A 1066 1.42 43.18 2.43
CA GLN A 1066 0.29 42.22 2.49
C GLN A 1066 0.77 40.85 2.94
N LYS A 1067 1.94 40.40 2.48
CA LYS A 1067 2.57 39.14 2.91
C LYS A 1067 2.90 39.18 4.40
N GLU A 1068 3.44 40.29 4.88
CA GLU A 1068 3.72 40.50 6.30
C GLU A 1068 2.42 40.54 7.13
N LEU A 1069 1.39 41.25 6.65
CA LEU A 1069 0.08 41.31 7.30
C LEU A 1069 -0.57 39.93 7.39
N LEU A 1070 -0.54 39.16 6.31
CA LEU A 1070 -1.01 37.77 6.29
C LEU A 1070 -0.25 36.93 7.32
N SER A 1071 1.08 37.08 7.39
CA SER A 1071 1.90 36.39 8.38
C SER A 1071 1.50 36.73 9.82
N ASN A 1072 1.19 38.00 10.12
CA ASN A 1072 0.73 38.43 11.44
C ASN A 1072 -0.66 37.87 11.79
N ILE A 1073 -1.55 37.71 10.80
CA ILE A 1073 -2.88 37.12 11.02
C ILE A 1073 -2.79 35.61 11.20
N LEU A 1074 -1.91 34.94 10.44
CA LEU A 1074 -1.59 33.52 10.60
C LEU A 1074 -0.92 33.25 11.94
N ASN A 1075 -0.06 34.15 12.42
CA ASN A 1075 0.67 34.02 13.68
C ASN A 1075 0.35 35.21 14.59
N PRO A 1076 -0.88 35.29 15.15
CA PRO A 1076 -1.28 36.42 15.97
C PRO A 1076 -0.47 36.45 17.27
N VAL A 1077 -0.41 37.64 17.88
CA VAL A 1077 0.27 37.93 19.15
C VAL A 1077 -0.11 36.93 20.26
N ASP A 1078 -1.38 36.52 20.28
CA ASP A 1078 -1.87 35.43 21.11
C ASP A 1078 -2.84 34.54 20.31
N ASP A 1079 -2.67 33.23 20.44
CA ASP A 1079 -3.57 32.27 19.81
C ASP A 1079 -4.61 31.77 20.82
N SER A 1080 -5.42 32.69 21.36
CA SER A 1080 -6.39 32.37 22.41
C SER A 1080 -7.75 33.04 22.20
N GLY A 1081 -8.82 32.34 22.63
CA GLY A 1081 -10.17 32.88 22.72
C GLY A 1081 -10.62 33.68 21.50
N GLY A 1082 -10.91 34.97 21.73
CA GLY A 1082 -11.39 35.89 20.71
C GLY A 1082 -10.36 36.27 19.63
N THR A 1083 -9.05 36.25 19.93
CA THR A 1083 -8.02 36.60 18.91
C THR A 1083 -8.00 35.53 17.84
N ARG A 1084 -7.91 34.25 18.26
CA ARG A 1084 -7.96 33.10 17.35
C ARG A 1084 -9.25 33.08 16.53
N ALA A 1085 -10.39 33.33 17.17
CA ALA A 1085 -11.68 33.40 16.48
C ALA A 1085 -11.67 34.47 15.36
N VAL A 1086 -11.18 35.68 15.65
CA VAL A 1086 -11.11 36.78 14.68
C VAL A 1086 -10.11 36.48 13.56
N SER A 1087 -8.95 35.89 13.85
CA SER A 1087 -7.98 35.50 12.82
C SER A 1087 -8.61 34.53 11.80
N PHE A 1088 -9.36 33.53 12.26
CA PHE A 1088 -10.07 32.62 11.33
C PHE A 1088 -11.18 33.31 10.54
N GLU A 1089 -11.91 34.25 11.14
CA GLU A 1089 -12.92 35.04 10.41
C GLU A 1089 -12.27 35.89 9.30
N ILE A 1090 -11.16 36.55 9.61
CA ILE A 1090 -10.40 37.36 8.63
C ILE A 1090 -9.93 36.47 7.48
N LEU A 1091 -9.27 35.34 7.80
CA LEU A 1091 -8.76 34.40 6.79
C LEU A 1091 -9.89 33.80 5.96
N SER A 1092 -10.99 33.37 6.57
CA SER A 1092 -12.13 32.79 5.86
C SER A 1092 -12.64 33.72 4.75
N VAL A 1093 -12.89 34.98 5.11
CA VAL A 1093 -13.41 35.96 4.16
C VAL A 1093 -12.35 36.30 3.11
N ALA A 1094 -11.09 36.51 3.52
CA ALA A 1094 -10.01 36.85 2.59
C ALA A 1094 -9.77 35.74 1.54
N MET A 1095 -9.73 34.48 1.96
CA MET A 1095 -9.46 33.34 1.06
C MET A 1095 -10.59 33.06 0.07
N TRP A 1096 -11.82 33.46 0.40
CA TRP A 1096 -12.95 33.41 -0.54
C TRP A 1096 -13.14 34.68 -1.35
N ARG A 1097 -12.38 35.75 -1.08
CA ARG A 1097 -12.54 37.01 -1.81
C ARG A 1097 -11.65 37.10 -3.04
N VAL A 1098 -10.53 36.40 -3.01
CA VAL A 1098 -9.55 36.40 -4.11
C VAL A 1098 -9.12 34.97 -4.37
N GLU A 1099 -9.24 34.55 -5.62
CA GLU A 1099 -8.93 33.18 -6.04
C GLU A 1099 -7.50 32.79 -5.64
N SER A 1100 -6.52 33.65 -5.91
CA SER A 1100 -5.10 33.39 -5.71
C SER A 1100 -4.64 33.41 -4.25
N ALA A 1101 -5.41 33.98 -3.31
CA ALA A 1101 -4.94 34.28 -1.95
C ALA A 1101 -4.56 33.01 -1.17
N VAL A 1102 -5.35 31.95 -1.27
CA VAL A 1102 -5.08 30.70 -0.55
C VAL A 1102 -3.82 29.99 -1.08
N HIS A 1103 -3.47 30.22 -2.34
CA HIS A 1103 -2.27 29.66 -2.98
C HIS A 1103 -0.98 30.41 -2.63
N GLN A 1104 -1.07 31.53 -1.90
CA GLN A 1104 0.10 32.25 -1.39
C GLN A 1104 0.65 31.64 -0.08
N LEU A 1105 -0.07 30.71 0.53
CA LEU A 1105 0.34 30.06 1.78
C LEU A 1105 1.45 29.04 1.52
N SER A 1106 2.50 29.07 2.36
CA SER A 1106 3.54 28.04 2.34
C SER A 1106 3.02 26.70 2.89
N PHE A 1107 3.73 25.60 2.61
CA PHE A 1107 3.42 24.29 3.17
C PHE A 1107 3.34 24.31 4.71
N GLU A 1108 4.30 24.96 5.38
CA GLU A 1108 4.34 25.06 6.85
C GLU A 1108 3.16 25.88 7.39
N GLN A 1109 2.80 26.97 6.70
CA GLN A 1109 1.65 27.81 7.06
C GLN A 1109 0.34 27.04 6.92
N LEU A 1110 0.17 26.26 5.85
CA LEU A 1110 -1.02 25.43 5.61
C LEU A 1110 -1.18 24.34 6.68
N CYS A 1111 -0.11 23.60 6.99
CA CYS A 1111 -0.14 22.58 8.05
C CYS A 1111 -0.55 23.20 9.39
N SER A 1112 0.11 24.28 9.80
CA SER A 1112 -0.19 24.98 11.06
C SER A 1112 -1.62 25.51 11.11
N LEU A 1113 -2.10 26.12 10.02
CA LEU A 1113 -3.46 26.67 9.93
C LEU A 1113 -4.52 25.55 10.00
N ALA A 1114 -4.31 24.45 9.28
CA ALA A 1114 -5.23 23.32 9.28
C ALA A 1114 -5.33 22.65 10.66
N GLU A 1115 -4.20 22.42 11.34
CA GLU A 1115 -4.18 21.87 12.70
C GLU A 1115 -4.88 22.78 13.71
N ARG A 1116 -4.59 24.09 13.66
CA ARG A 1116 -5.22 25.08 14.54
C ARG A 1116 -6.72 25.18 14.31
N LEU A 1117 -7.16 25.20 13.05
CA LEU A 1117 -8.57 25.22 12.68
C LEU A 1117 -9.30 23.97 13.17
N ASN A 1118 -8.71 22.79 12.93
CA ASN A 1118 -9.24 21.50 13.37
C ASN A 1118 -9.46 21.46 14.89
N ASN A 1119 -8.43 21.82 15.65
CA ASN A 1119 -8.49 21.82 17.12
C ASN A 1119 -9.55 22.78 17.65
N TRP A 1120 -9.71 23.95 17.01
CA TRP A 1120 -10.71 24.93 17.40
C TRP A 1120 -12.13 24.46 17.11
N LEU A 1121 -12.39 23.92 15.91
CA LEU A 1121 -13.70 23.38 15.56
C LEU A 1121 -14.15 22.27 16.53
N LEU A 1122 -13.24 21.36 16.89
CA LEU A 1122 -13.51 20.29 17.86
C LEU A 1122 -13.80 20.81 19.27
N ASP A 1123 -13.19 21.92 19.66
CA ASP A 1123 -13.48 22.54 20.96
C ASP A 1123 -14.81 23.28 20.94
N GLU A 1124 -15.08 24.04 19.88
CA GLU A 1124 -16.28 24.86 19.74
C GLU A 1124 -17.57 24.06 19.78
N ILE A 1125 -17.63 22.89 19.13
CA ILE A 1125 -18.83 22.04 19.15
C ILE A 1125 -19.20 21.50 20.53
N LYS A 1126 -18.31 21.56 21.52
CA LYS A 1126 -18.60 21.13 22.90
C LYS A 1126 -19.46 22.14 23.65
N TRP A 1127 -19.38 23.42 23.29
CA TRP A 1127 -20.01 24.50 24.04
C TRP A 1127 -20.94 25.40 23.21
N LEU A 1128 -20.93 25.31 21.87
CA LEU A 1128 -21.91 25.96 21.00
C LEU A 1128 -23.31 25.36 21.24
N LYS A 1129 -24.31 26.22 21.49
CA LYS A 1129 -25.68 25.80 21.79
C LYS A 1129 -26.67 26.29 20.75
N ILE A 1130 -27.78 25.58 20.59
CA ILE A 1130 -28.81 25.96 19.63
C ILE A 1130 -29.44 27.32 19.95
N GLU A 1131 -29.46 27.76 21.20
CA GLU A 1131 -29.99 29.07 21.61
C GLU A 1131 -28.97 30.22 21.46
N ASP A 1132 -27.75 29.92 20.99
CA ASP A 1132 -26.74 30.96 20.79
C ASP A 1132 -27.15 31.96 19.70
N LYS A 1133 -26.70 33.21 19.89
CA LYS A 1133 -27.00 34.33 18.99
C LYS A 1133 -26.44 34.10 17.58
N SER A 1134 -27.12 34.66 16.58
CA SER A 1134 -26.77 34.52 15.15
C SER A 1134 -25.30 34.81 14.81
N PHE A 1135 -24.67 35.78 15.48
CA PHE A 1135 -23.25 36.09 15.23
C PHE A 1135 -22.30 34.93 15.58
N LYS A 1136 -22.61 34.11 16.59
CA LYS A 1136 -21.80 32.93 16.92
C LYS A 1136 -21.92 31.86 15.85
N TRP A 1137 -23.13 31.63 15.35
CA TRP A 1137 -23.38 30.72 14.23
C TRP A 1137 -22.70 31.18 12.94
N ASN A 1138 -22.73 32.47 12.62
CA ASN A 1138 -21.99 33.03 11.48
C ASN A 1138 -20.47 32.85 11.64
N SER A 1139 -19.94 33.08 12.85
CA SER A 1139 -18.53 32.83 13.16
C SER A 1139 -18.15 31.36 12.96
N PHE A 1140 -19.02 30.43 13.39
CA PHE A 1140 -18.84 28.99 13.16
C PHE A 1140 -18.87 28.62 11.68
N ILE A 1141 -19.82 29.16 10.92
CA ILE A 1141 -19.93 28.94 9.47
C ILE A 1141 -18.68 29.44 8.73
N LEU A 1142 -18.15 30.61 9.09
CA LEU A 1142 -16.92 31.13 8.48
C LEU A 1142 -15.73 30.18 8.65
N ARG A 1143 -15.64 29.45 9.76
CA ARG A 1143 -14.57 28.46 9.97
C ARG A 1143 -14.72 27.23 9.07
N LEU A 1144 -15.96 26.79 8.85
CA LEU A 1144 -16.28 25.74 7.87
C LEU A 1144 -15.99 26.20 6.44
N GLU A 1145 -16.26 27.47 6.11
CA GLU A 1145 -15.91 28.08 4.83
C GLU A 1145 -14.38 28.18 4.66
N LEU A 1146 -13.64 28.51 5.72
CA LEU A 1146 -12.17 28.50 5.68
C LEU A 1146 -11.65 27.09 5.40
N LEU A 1147 -12.22 26.06 6.03
CA LEU A 1147 -11.88 24.67 5.74
C LEU A 1147 -12.13 24.33 4.26
N LEU A 1148 -13.27 24.76 3.71
CA LEU A 1148 -13.58 24.57 2.29
C LEU A 1148 -12.58 25.30 1.39
N ALA A 1149 -12.13 26.51 1.76
CA ALA A 1149 -11.11 27.26 1.02
C ALA A 1149 -9.77 26.53 0.99
N LEU A 1150 -9.33 25.94 2.12
CA LEU A 1150 -8.06 25.21 2.19
C LEU A 1150 -8.00 24.04 1.20
N LEU A 1151 -9.12 23.37 0.93
CA LEU A 1151 -9.19 22.26 -0.02
C LEU A 1151 -8.86 22.70 -1.47
N ARG A 1152 -8.95 23.99 -1.79
CA ARG A 1152 -8.56 24.54 -3.10
C ARG A 1152 -7.06 24.41 -3.37
N THR A 1153 -6.24 24.37 -2.31
CA THR A 1153 -4.78 24.20 -2.45
C THR A 1153 -4.33 22.90 -3.12
N ARG A 1154 -5.24 21.94 -3.30
CA ARG A 1154 -5.05 20.74 -4.15
C ARG A 1154 -4.61 21.08 -5.57
N GLU A 1155 -4.95 22.25 -6.10
CA GLU A 1155 -4.54 22.70 -7.45
C GLU A 1155 -3.12 23.27 -7.52
N SER A 1156 -2.41 23.32 -6.39
CA SER A 1156 -1.03 23.84 -6.34
C SER A 1156 -0.08 23.02 -7.22
N SER A 1157 0.81 23.71 -7.93
CA SER A 1157 1.90 23.09 -8.67
C SER A 1157 2.98 22.47 -7.75
N ASP A 1158 3.04 22.85 -6.47
CA ASP A 1158 3.94 22.23 -5.50
C ASP A 1158 3.35 20.90 -5.00
N ASN A 1159 4.06 19.80 -5.27
CA ASN A 1159 3.63 18.44 -4.89
C ASN A 1159 3.43 18.29 -3.38
N LYS A 1160 4.16 19.01 -2.52
CA LYS A 1160 3.96 18.93 -1.07
C LYS A 1160 2.64 19.55 -0.64
N ILE A 1161 2.22 20.63 -1.31
CA ILE A 1161 0.97 21.35 -1.00
C ILE A 1161 -0.22 20.61 -1.59
N SER A 1162 -0.14 20.19 -2.87
CA SER A 1162 -1.24 19.48 -3.52
C SER A 1162 -1.55 18.12 -2.88
N THR A 1163 -0.53 17.42 -2.35
CA THR A 1163 -0.73 16.15 -1.64
C THR A 1163 -1.17 16.30 -0.19
N LEU A 1164 -1.03 17.50 0.42
CA LEU A 1164 -1.38 17.74 1.83
C LEU A 1164 -2.84 17.40 2.15
N PHE A 1165 -3.76 17.73 1.25
CA PHE A 1165 -5.19 17.39 1.38
C PHE A 1165 -5.63 16.31 0.38
N SER A 1166 -4.73 15.44 -0.06
CA SER A 1166 -5.11 14.26 -0.86
C SER A 1166 -6.02 13.31 -0.05
N LEU A 1167 -6.78 12.45 -0.72
CA LEU A 1167 -7.77 11.58 -0.06
C LEU A 1167 -7.16 10.63 0.98
N ASP A 1168 -5.89 10.25 0.79
CA ASP A 1168 -5.17 9.32 1.66
C ASP A 1168 -4.23 10.05 2.63
N SER A 1169 -4.33 11.37 2.74
CA SER A 1169 -3.50 12.14 3.67
C SER A 1169 -4.05 12.09 5.09
N GLN A 1170 -3.14 11.99 6.07
CA GLN A 1170 -3.49 12.05 7.49
C GLN A 1170 -4.26 13.33 7.87
N MET A 1171 -3.97 14.45 7.19
CA MET A 1171 -4.67 15.72 7.42
C MET A 1171 -6.12 15.66 6.94
N THR A 1172 -6.38 15.09 5.76
CA THR A 1172 -7.74 14.89 5.23
C THR A 1172 -8.56 13.98 6.14
N GLU A 1173 -7.99 12.87 6.60
CA GLU A 1173 -8.68 11.96 7.54
C GLU A 1173 -9.05 12.66 8.86
N THR A 1174 -8.14 13.49 9.37
CA THR A 1174 -8.36 14.27 10.60
C THR A 1174 -9.50 15.27 10.40
N LEU A 1175 -9.50 16.02 9.30
CA LEU A 1175 -10.52 17.01 8.98
C LEU A 1175 -11.88 16.36 8.69
N LEU A 1176 -11.90 15.21 7.99
CA LEU A 1176 -13.12 14.44 7.73
C LEU A 1176 -13.77 13.99 9.04
N SER A 1177 -12.97 13.43 9.97
CA SER A 1177 -13.43 13.04 11.30
C SER A 1177 -14.02 14.22 12.08
N THR A 1178 -13.42 15.42 11.95
CA THR A 1178 -13.95 16.63 12.56
C THR A 1178 -15.28 17.07 11.95
N VAL A 1179 -15.41 17.06 10.62
CA VAL A 1179 -16.67 17.37 9.92
C VAL A 1179 -17.79 16.40 10.30
N GLU A 1180 -17.48 15.12 10.42
CA GLU A 1180 -18.44 14.11 10.88
C GLU A 1180 -18.88 14.36 12.32
N GLN A 1181 -17.95 14.65 13.24
CA GLN A 1181 -18.30 14.99 14.64
C GLN A 1181 -19.14 16.27 14.74
N ILE A 1182 -18.87 17.26 13.88
CA ILE A 1182 -19.69 18.47 13.77
C ILE A 1182 -21.10 18.10 13.30
N THR A 1183 -21.21 17.23 12.29
CA THR A 1183 -22.50 16.76 11.75
C THR A 1183 -23.30 16.03 12.83
N ASP A 1184 -22.65 15.15 13.60
CA ASP A 1184 -23.27 14.36 14.67
C ASP A 1184 -23.79 15.25 15.81
N LYS A 1185 -23.00 16.23 16.26
CA LYS A 1185 -23.32 17.05 17.44
C LYS A 1185 -24.14 18.30 17.12
N GLN A 1186 -23.88 18.94 15.98
CA GLN A 1186 -24.39 20.28 15.64
C GLN A 1186 -25.11 20.34 14.29
N GLY A 1187 -25.12 19.27 13.49
CA GLY A 1187 -25.74 19.28 12.15
C GLY A 1187 -27.22 19.71 12.17
N ALA A 1188 -28.01 19.14 13.09
CA ALA A 1188 -29.42 19.50 13.26
C ALA A 1188 -29.61 20.97 13.66
N ALA A 1189 -28.82 21.44 14.63
CA ALA A 1189 -28.87 22.79 15.13
C ALA A 1189 -28.49 23.80 14.04
N LEU A 1190 -27.43 23.52 13.29
CA LEU A 1190 -26.99 24.36 12.18
C LEU A 1190 -28.05 24.42 11.06
N ALA A 1191 -28.68 23.30 10.73
CA ALA A 1191 -29.76 23.26 9.73
C ALA A 1191 -30.98 24.10 10.16
N GLN A 1192 -31.33 24.09 11.45
CA GLN A 1192 -32.38 24.96 11.98
C GLN A 1192 -31.96 26.43 11.95
N GLN A 1193 -30.73 26.73 12.35
CA GLN A 1193 -30.21 28.09 12.47
C GLN A 1193 -30.07 28.80 11.13
N ILE A 1194 -29.64 28.10 10.07
CA ILE A 1194 -29.52 28.67 8.71
C ILE A 1194 -30.87 29.18 8.15
N ASN A 1195 -31.98 28.65 8.64
CA ASN A 1195 -33.32 29.12 8.24
C ASN A 1195 -33.76 30.40 8.98
N LEU A 1196 -33.03 30.84 10.02
CA LEU A 1196 -33.35 32.04 10.78
C LEU A 1196 -32.78 33.31 10.12
N PRO A 1197 -33.49 34.45 10.21
CA PRO A 1197 -32.99 35.73 9.72
C PRO A 1197 -31.65 36.09 10.39
N GLY A 1198 -30.63 36.36 9.57
CA GLY A 1198 -29.32 36.83 10.02
C GLY A 1198 -28.26 35.74 10.20
N VAL A 1199 -28.59 34.45 10.06
CA VAL A 1199 -27.60 33.36 9.96
C VAL A 1199 -27.48 32.92 8.52
N HIS A 1200 -26.29 32.99 7.95
CA HIS A 1200 -26.11 32.63 6.55
C HIS A 1200 -24.65 32.34 6.21
N SER A 1201 -24.46 31.39 5.29
CA SER A 1201 -23.20 31.16 4.61
C SER A 1201 -22.99 32.17 3.48
N ARG A 1202 -21.76 32.69 3.40
CA ARG A 1202 -21.27 33.54 2.30
C ARG A 1202 -21.08 32.72 1.04
N VAL A 1203 -20.61 31.49 1.16
CA VAL A 1203 -20.39 30.57 0.04
C VAL A 1203 -21.70 29.85 -0.29
N LYS A 1204 -22.36 30.21 -1.40
CA LYS A 1204 -23.57 29.51 -1.84
C LYS A 1204 -23.23 28.35 -2.74
N LEU A 1205 -23.77 27.19 -2.36
CA LEU A 1205 -23.51 25.91 -3.00
C LEU A 1205 -24.78 25.46 -3.70
N ALA A 1206 -24.68 25.12 -4.99
CA ALA A 1206 -25.68 24.32 -5.66
C ALA A 1206 -25.25 22.86 -5.59
N ILE A 1207 -26.05 22.06 -4.89
CA ILE A 1207 -25.79 20.65 -4.62
C ILE A 1207 -27.05 19.84 -4.90
N ASP A 1208 -26.92 18.77 -5.70
CA ASP A 1208 -27.97 17.77 -5.85
C ASP A 1208 -27.94 16.79 -4.65
N LYS A 1209 -28.52 17.25 -3.54
CA LYS A 1209 -28.50 16.54 -2.26
C LYS A 1209 -29.63 15.48 -2.21
N PRO A 1210 -29.34 14.20 -1.94
CA PRO A 1210 -30.38 13.17 -1.84
C PRO A 1210 -31.39 13.48 -0.73
N GLU A 1211 -32.66 13.07 -0.90
CA GLU A 1211 -33.75 13.36 0.05
C GLU A 1211 -33.43 12.94 1.51
N GLY A 1212 -32.66 11.87 1.67
CA GLY A 1212 -32.19 11.38 2.98
C GLY A 1212 -31.35 12.39 3.77
N TYR A 1213 -30.76 13.40 3.13
CA TYR A 1213 -29.86 14.40 3.74
C TYR A 1213 -30.54 15.78 3.92
N HIS A 1214 -31.87 15.85 3.88
CA HIS A 1214 -32.61 17.13 3.95
C HIS A 1214 -32.34 17.97 5.21
N ARG A 1215 -31.83 17.39 6.31
CA ARG A 1215 -31.42 18.13 7.54
C ARG A 1215 -29.91 18.26 7.69
N THR A 1216 -29.11 17.81 6.73
CA THR A 1216 -27.68 18.09 6.67
C THR A 1216 -27.47 19.41 5.94
N PRO A 1217 -26.85 20.43 6.57
CA PRO A 1217 -26.50 21.69 5.91
C PRO A 1217 -25.62 21.46 4.68
N ASP A 1218 -25.86 22.22 3.61
CA ASP A 1218 -25.16 22.08 2.32
C ASP A 1218 -23.64 22.17 2.46
N LEU A 1219 -23.15 23.08 3.31
CA LEU A 1219 -21.72 23.24 3.56
C LEU A 1219 -21.09 21.99 4.23
N LEU A 1220 -21.78 21.36 5.18
CA LEU A 1220 -21.28 20.14 5.83
C LEU A 1220 -21.31 18.95 4.86
N TYR A 1221 -22.37 18.85 4.05
CA TYR A 1221 -22.48 17.82 3.03
C TYR A 1221 -21.39 17.96 1.96
N ALA A 1222 -21.11 19.18 1.49
CA ALA A 1222 -20.04 19.45 0.54
C ALA A 1222 -18.66 19.10 1.12
N LEU A 1223 -18.36 19.57 2.34
CA LEU A 1223 -17.11 19.26 3.02
C LEU A 1223 -16.89 17.75 3.16
N LYS A 1224 -17.95 17.00 3.51
CA LYS A 1224 -17.90 15.53 3.57
C LYS A 1224 -17.47 14.95 2.21
N LEU A 1225 -18.16 15.30 1.12
CA LEU A 1225 -17.87 14.77 -0.22
C LEU A 1225 -16.44 15.09 -0.67
N TYR A 1226 -15.97 16.33 -0.48
CA TYR A 1226 -14.61 16.73 -0.85
C TYR A 1226 -13.52 16.03 -0.02
N LEU A 1227 -13.79 15.71 1.25
CA LEU A 1227 -12.83 15.07 2.15
C LEU A 1227 -12.85 13.53 2.03
N SER A 1228 -14.01 12.90 1.81
CA SER A 1228 -14.14 11.44 1.69
C SER A 1228 -13.82 10.93 0.27
N GLY A 1229 -13.99 11.79 -0.75
CA GLY A 1229 -13.87 11.42 -2.15
C GLY A 1229 -15.03 10.56 -2.66
N GLU A 1230 -16.19 10.60 -1.98
CA GLU A 1230 -17.44 10.03 -2.46
C GLU A 1230 -17.91 10.72 -3.76
N ASP A 1231 -18.61 9.97 -4.63
CA ASP A 1231 -19.08 10.46 -5.93
C ASP A 1231 -20.03 11.67 -5.76
N GLY A 1232 -19.92 12.65 -6.66
CA GLY A 1232 -20.75 13.86 -6.67
C GLY A 1232 -20.06 15.13 -6.15
N ALA A 1233 -18.85 15.01 -5.56
CA ALA A 1233 -18.06 16.18 -5.16
C ALA A 1233 -17.73 17.11 -6.34
N ASP A 1234 -17.51 16.52 -7.53
CA ASP A 1234 -17.25 17.20 -8.81
C ASP A 1234 -18.47 17.91 -9.40
N GLN A 1235 -19.67 17.59 -8.91
CA GLN A 1235 -20.94 18.20 -9.34
C GLN A 1235 -21.32 19.43 -8.50
N ILE A 1236 -20.61 19.67 -7.40
CA ILE A 1236 -20.86 20.80 -6.51
C ILE A 1236 -20.36 22.08 -7.19
N THR A 1237 -21.27 23.04 -7.39
CA THR A 1237 -20.91 24.36 -7.94
C THR A 1237 -21.11 25.44 -6.89
N ILE A 1238 -20.18 26.40 -6.85
CA ILE A 1238 -20.31 27.59 -6.03
C ILE A 1238 -20.99 28.66 -6.88
N THR A 1239 -22.25 28.97 -6.56
CA THR A 1239 -23.09 29.83 -7.40
C THR A 1239 -22.84 31.31 -7.19
N GLU A 1240 -22.54 31.71 -5.95
CA GLU A 1240 -22.29 33.11 -5.59
C GLU A 1240 -21.52 33.23 -4.27
N LEU A 1241 -20.84 34.37 -4.10
CA LEU A 1241 -20.28 34.81 -2.83
C LEU A 1241 -21.05 36.02 -2.33
N ILE A 1242 -21.67 35.85 -1.16
CA ILE A 1242 -22.46 36.91 -0.55
C ILE A 1242 -21.58 37.76 0.38
N ASN A 1243 -21.57 39.07 0.15
CA ASN A 1243 -21.05 40.04 1.11
C ASN A 1243 -22.15 40.39 2.13
N ASN A 1244 -21.85 40.22 3.42
CA ASN A 1244 -22.77 40.59 4.50
C ASN A 1244 -22.46 42.03 4.91
N GLU A 1245 -23.38 42.95 4.61
CA GLU A 1245 -23.43 44.28 5.25
C GLU A 1245 -24.53 44.34 6.31
#